data_AF-A0ABD2B215-F1
#
_entry.id   AF-A0ABD2B215-F1
#
_cell.length_a   1.000
_cell.length_b   1.000
_cell.length_c   1.000
_cell.angle_alpha   90.00
_cell.angle_beta   90.00
_cell.angle_gamma   90.00
#
_symmetry.space_group_name_H-M   'P 1'
#
loop_
_entity.id
_entity.type
_entity.pdbx_description
1 polymer ?
#
loop_
_entity_poly.entity_id
_entity_poly.type
_entity_poly.pdbx_seq_one_letter_code
_entity_poly.pdbx_strand_id
1 'polypeptide(L)'
;MDKQFWINTGNFFRLYWRMIFALSWFILLTTLLIIYNCSEVRCAFVILLMAGYWMTEAIPIPITSMIPVALFPIFGIMSTIETVNCYMNDPIMVFMGGLILAFATEHCNLHIRIALLVMKMVGCSHTKLLGGLCTVTTFISMWIANAATTAMMVPIVFAVLYELERQGLGKVFHVIIDPNEPDADPILIPTNVTKAYFFAAAYAATFGGTGTLVGTPTNLVFKGIYEYTFPDADPITFGTWIAACFPQMAVNSFVLWIHLQIVYLGFLRPKSKDAKAATIGPEGEKIANEVIKQKLKEIGPMSFHEISVSILFLTCIFLWIFRAPGFITGWAKYVSDVEIKDSTAVILICLVMLYIPRDPDFIYFWSRDPEKRPWGTSEGLITWNVIQRKMPWRLIFLLGGGFAISKGSNKSCLATKIGQSLLPLKHLPPIPLLFIILLFIGTLTEITSNVGTANIVIPIVAHMCSAMKIHPLYLMVPATVTCSYAFRLPVSTPPNAIISIAAHIRTPILLVGGCLPAMYSLLVQILIFPFWGTFILGLDKFPEWAEKRVASEVRCAFVVLIMAAYWITEVFPMAITSLLPIVLFPCFGVLSTAQACSCYMNDTIMVFIGGLILAVAIEHCNLHLRIALGVMKMLGCSHARLLGGLCVVTTFISMWVSNTAATAMMIPIIFAILQELEEVCDFLILPLLYLLVILLSLLLFFRLDLLKCSQNTLLPSKVTMSYLLITAYSATFGGTGTIVGTGTNLTFKGIFESTFPTAGGINFTDWMIASFPQMVLNSFCTWLYVRIVFLGYLRPRSKDALAATIGKEGEIIANNVVKARYKELGPLSFHEFGIAVLFIMCIFLWIFRKPGFIVGWSEYLTDIEIKDSTPVILTSILMFFIPKDPTFIHFWSKDPKKRPVKTSEGLITWKVIESKMPWSLMFLLGGGFAISKGSIHSSLAKKIGEALTPLKTLPPIAILICICSFVGTITEFTSNVGIANITLPVIAQMSIAMELHPIYLMIPATYMCSFSFRLPVGTPPNALVTVAGHIPTKWLILAGCIPSLYSLLIQIILFPTWGVYVYDISFFPDWAKDAQLEDN
;
A
#
# COMPACT_ATOMS: atom_id res chain seq x y z
N MET A 1 20.20 -48.77 -3.48
CA MET A 1 19.40 -47.54 -3.28
C MET A 1 18.14 -47.66 -4.11
N ASP A 2 16.96 -47.62 -3.48
CA ASP A 2 15.68 -47.85 -4.15
C ASP A 2 15.33 -46.77 -5.18
N LYS A 3 14.76 -47.19 -6.32
CA LYS A 3 14.16 -46.29 -7.33
C LYS A 3 13.18 -45.30 -6.72
N GLN A 4 12.46 -45.72 -5.68
CA GLN A 4 11.52 -44.90 -4.91
C GLN A 4 12.21 -43.75 -4.17
N PHE A 5 13.43 -43.95 -3.67
CA PHE A 5 14.19 -42.89 -3.00
C PHE A 5 14.51 -41.76 -3.97
N TRP A 6 14.97 -42.08 -5.19
CA TRP A 6 15.28 -41.07 -6.21
C TRP A 6 14.03 -40.34 -6.71
N ILE A 7 12.90 -41.04 -6.88
CA ILE A 7 11.61 -40.41 -7.22
C ILE A 7 11.17 -39.45 -6.12
N ASN A 8 11.27 -39.88 -4.86
CA ASN A 8 10.95 -39.03 -3.72
C ASN A 8 11.87 -37.81 -3.67
N THR A 9 13.19 -37.99 -3.77
CA THR A 9 14.15 -36.89 -3.78
C THR A 9 13.86 -35.89 -4.91
N GLY A 10 13.53 -36.37 -6.12
CA GLY A 10 13.09 -35.49 -7.21
C GLY A 10 11.81 -34.71 -6.88
N ASN A 11 10.83 -35.34 -6.24
CA ASN A 11 9.61 -34.67 -5.78
C ASN A 11 9.89 -33.65 -4.65
N PHE A 12 10.85 -33.90 -3.77
CA PHE A 12 11.26 -32.97 -2.71
C PHE A 12 11.79 -31.68 -3.32
N PHE A 13 12.76 -31.79 -4.23
CA PHE A 13 13.30 -30.62 -4.92
C PHE A 13 12.22 -29.93 -5.74
N ARG A 14 11.35 -30.66 -6.45
CA ARG A 14 10.25 -30.06 -7.22
C ARG A 14 9.28 -29.26 -6.34
N LEU A 15 9.00 -29.72 -5.12
CA LEU A 15 8.11 -29.02 -4.20
C LEU A 15 8.82 -27.84 -3.51
N TYR A 16 10.01 -28.05 -2.95
CA TYR A 16 10.69 -27.05 -2.10
C TYR A 16 11.74 -26.19 -2.81
N TRP A 17 11.83 -26.24 -4.16
CA TRP A 17 12.89 -25.56 -4.92
C TRP A 17 13.03 -24.07 -4.59
N ARG A 18 11.91 -23.35 -4.36
CA ARG A 18 11.93 -21.91 -4.06
C ARG A 18 12.66 -21.61 -2.75
N MET A 19 12.30 -22.34 -1.69
CA MET A 19 12.91 -22.19 -0.37
C MET A 19 14.38 -22.62 -0.39
N ILE A 20 14.68 -23.74 -1.06
CA ILE A 20 16.05 -24.25 -1.21
C ILE A 20 16.91 -23.21 -1.95
N PHE A 21 16.43 -22.71 -3.10
CA PHE A 21 17.12 -21.69 -3.86
C PHE A 21 17.33 -20.42 -3.04
N ALA A 22 16.28 -19.94 -2.35
CA ALA A 22 16.36 -18.70 -1.58
C ALA A 22 17.45 -18.76 -0.50
N LEU A 23 17.52 -19.86 0.25
CA LEU A 23 18.52 -20.08 1.29
C LEU A 23 19.91 -20.36 0.71
N SER A 24 20.01 -21.25 -0.28
CA SER A 24 21.30 -21.60 -0.89
C SER A 24 21.94 -20.40 -1.57
N TRP A 25 21.15 -19.56 -2.23
CA TRP A 25 21.62 -18.34 -2.90
C TRP A 25 22.15 -17.32 -1.90
N PHE A 26 21.45 -17.12 -0.77
CA PHE A 26 21.93 -16.27 0.32
C PHE A 26 23.25 -16.77 0.91
N ILE A 27 23.34 -18.07 1.23
CA ILE A 27 24.54 -18.70 1.79
C ILE A 27 25.70 -18.61 0.81
N LEU A 28 25.47 -18.91 -0.46
CA LEU A 28 26.48 -18.83 -1.52
C LEU A 28 27.06 -17.42 -1.60
N LEU A 29 26.20 -16.39 -1.66
CA LEU A 29 26.66 -15.01 -1.76
C LEU A 29 27.34 -14.52 -0.48
N THR A 30 27.03 -15.10 0.69
CA THR A 30 27.67 -14.73 1.97
C THR A 30 29.16 -15.02 1.94
N THR A 31 29.61 -16.01 1.16
CA THR A 31 31.05 -16.26 0.96
C THR A 31 31.78 -15.04 0.39
N LEU A 32 31.14 -14.24 -0.47
CA LEU A 32 31.72 -13.01 -1.02
C LEU A 32 32.00 -11.97 0.08
N LEU A 33 31.10 -11.86 1.07
CA LEU A 33 31.26 -10.94 2.21
C LEU A 33 32.40 -11.36 3.13
N ILE A 34 32.58 -12.67 3.33
CA ILE A 34 33.66 -13.21 4.18
C ILE A 34 35.02 -12.97 3.52
N ILE A 35 35.10 -13.11 2.19
CA ILE A 35 36.35 -12.96 1.45
C ILE A 35 36.72 -11.48 1.26
N TYR A 36 35.74 -10.61 0.97
CA TYR A 36 35.99 -9.20 0.66
C TYR A 36 35.16 -8.28 1.55
N ASN A 37 35.84 -7.57 2.46
CA ASN A 37 35.19 -6.67 3.41
C ASN A 37 35.25 -5.20 2.93
N CYS A 38 34.61 -4.89 1.80
CA CYS A 38 34.50 -3.53 1.27
C CYS A 38 33.06 -3.15 0.95
N SER A 39 32.75 -1.85 1.00
CA SER A 39 31.39 -1.32 0.82
C SER A 39 30.77 -1.71 -0.53
N GLU A 40 31.60 -1.83 -1.57
CA GLU A 40 31.24 -2.22 -2.92
C GLU A 40 30.73 -3.67 -2.95
N VAL A 41 31.43 -4.59 -2.28
CA VAL A 41 31.04 -6.00 -2.24
C VAL A 41 29.82 -6.20 -1.35
N ARG A 42 29.70 -5.44 -0.25
CA ARG A 42 28.47 -5.42 0.55
C ARG A 42 27.26 -4.96 -0.26
N CYS A 43 27.42 -3.93 -1.08
CA CYS A 43 26.35 -3.49 -1.98
C CYS A 43 26.08 -4.51 -3.09
N ALA A 44 27.13 -5.07 -3.70
CA ALA A 44 27.01 -6.09 -4.73
C ALA A 44 26.30 -7.34 -4.21
N PHE A 45 26.58 -7.75 -2.96
CA PHE A 45 25.89 -8.84 -2.28
C PHE A 45 24.37 -8.61 -2.26
N VAL A 46 23.91 -7.43 -1.82
CA VAL A 46 22.48 -7.13 -1.75
C VAL A 46 21.86 -7.09 -3.15
N ILE A 47 22.55 -6.51 -4.14
CA ILE A 47 22.07 -6.46 -5.53
C ILE A 47 21.96 -7.87 -6.12
N LEU A 48 22.96 -8.72 -5.95
CA LEU A 48 22.96 -10.10 -6.45
C LEU A 48 21.93 -10.96 -5.72
N LEU A 49 21.73 -10.73 -4.42
CA LEU A 49 20.70 -11.38 -3.63
C LEU A 49 19.32 -11.05 -4.17
N MET A 50 19.03 -9.76 -4.32
CA MET A 50 17.75 -9.27 -4.85
C MET A 50 17.56 -9.69 -6.31
N ALA A 51 18.59 -9.64 -7.14
CA ALA A 51 18.54 -10.11 -8.52
C ALA A 51 18.17 -11.59 -8.57
N GLY A 52 18.84 -12.46 -7.80
CA GLY A 52 18.49 -13.88 -7.74
C GLY A 52 17.05 -14.12 -7.31
N TYR A 53 16.55 -13.37 -6.33
CA TYR A 53 15.18 -13.49 -5.84
C TYR A 53 14.15 -12.93 -6.82
N TRP A 54 14.41 -11.81 -7.49
CA TRP A 54 13.53 -11.26 -8.53
C TRP A 54 13.49 -12.13 -9.79
N MET A 55 14.61 -12.73 -10.18
CA MET A 55 14.67 -13.62 -11.35
C MET A 55 13.93 -14.94 -11.12
N THR A 56 14.02 -15.49 -9.92
CA THR A 56 13.38 -16.77 -9.59
C THR A 56 11.98 -16.64 -9.01
N GLU A 57 11.60 -15.44 -8.58
CA GLU A 57 10.42 -15.17 -7.74
C GLU A 57 10.31 -16.16 -6.56
N ALA A 58 11.47 -16.57 -6.01
CA ALA A 58 11.52 -17.47 -4.86
C ALA A 58 10.84 -16.86 -3.63
N ILE A 59 10.87 -15.52 -3.54
CA ILE A 59 10.19 -14.68 -2.55
C ILE A 59 9.28 -13.71 -3.31
N PRO A 60 8.12 -13.32 -2.76
CA PRO A 60 7.28 -12.30 -3.37
C PRO A 60 8.06 -11.01 -3.64
N ILE A 61 7.98 -10.52 -4.88
CA ILE A 61 8.65 -9.32 -5.36
C ILE A 61 8.64 -8.14 -4.36
N PRO A 62 7.51 -7.71 -3.76
CA PRO A 62 7.50 -6.58 -2.84
C PRO A 62 8.35 -6.79 -1.58
N ILE A 63 8.45 -8.03 -1.09
CA ILE A 63 9.26 -8.38 0.08
C ILE A 63 10.73 -8.39 -0.29
N THR A 64 11.07 -8.95 -1.45
CA THR A 64 12.42 -8.83 -2.03
C THR A 64 12.80 -7.35 -2.16
N SER A 65 11.87 -6.52 -2.60
CA SER A 65 12.10 -5.09 -2.77
C SER A 65 12.30 -4.34 -1.46
N MET A 66 11.86 -4.87 -0.30
CA MET A 66 12.10 -4.28 1.03
C MET A 66 13.45 -4.67 1.65
N ILE A 67 14.17 -5.63 1.07
CA ILE A 67 15.50 -6.08 1.54
C ILE A 67 16.48 -4.92 1.78
N PRO A 68 16.57 -3.87 0.92
CA PRO A 68 17.46 -2.74 1.16
C PRO A 68 17.21 -2.03 2.49
N VAL A 69 15.95 -1.91 2.94
CA VAL A 69 15.60 -1.25 4.22
C VAL A 69 16.26 -1.96 5.40
N ALA A 70 16.39 -3.28 5.33
CA ALA A 70 17.06 -4.06 6.35
C ALA A 70 18.58 -4.09 6.14
N LEU A 71 19.04 -4.45 4.94
CA LEU A 71 20.45 -4.79 4.72
C LEU A 71 21.36 -3.60 4.45
N PHE A 72 20.89 -2.49 3.86
CA PHE A 72 21.75 -1.34 3.61
C PHE A 72 22.24 -0.64 4.89
N PRO A 73 21.37 -0.41 5.90
CA PRO A 73 21.84 0.11 7.18
C PRO A 73 22.76 -0.89 7.89
N ILE A 74 22.38 -2.18 7.95
CA ILE A 74 23.18 -3.24 8.62
C ILE A 74 24.57 -3.40 8.00
N PHE A 75 24.71 -3.24 6.68
CA PHE A 75 26.00 -3.34 6.01
C PHE A 75 26.78 -2.02 5.93
N GLY A 76 26.23 -0.93 6.47
CA GLY A 76 26.88 0.37 6.46
C GLY A 76 27.02 0.95 5.05
N ILE A 77 26.02 0.73 4.18
CA ILE A 77 25.99 1.27 2.81
C ILE A 77 25.27 2.63 2.79
N MET A 78 24.12 2.69 3.45
CA MET A 78 23.26 3.88 3.53
C MET A 78 22.51 3.91 4.86
N SER A 79 22.19 5.12 5.34
CA SER A 79 21.35 5.27 6.52
C SER A 79 19.92 4.79 6.26
N THR A 80 19.20 4.52 7.35
CA THR A 80 17.81 4.04 7.27
C THR A 80 16.91 5.09 6.61
N ILE A 81 17.07 6.35 6.98
CA ILE A 81 16.31 7.47 6.40
C ILE A 81 16.58 7.58 4.89
N GLU A 82 17.85 7.58 4.48
CA GLU A 82 18.22 7.71 3.08
C GLU A 82 17.69 6.57 2.21
N THR A 83 17.58 5.36 2.79
CA THR A 83 17.08 4.16 2.13
C THR A 83 15.56 4.19 1.98
N VAL A 84 14.84 4.55 3.05
CA VAL A 84 13.37 4.55 3.05
C VAL A 84 12.80 5.68 2.18
N ASN A 85 13.46 6.84 2.12
CA ASN A 85 13.03 7.95 1.25
C ASN A 85 13.04 7.59 -0.25
N CYS A 86 13.74 6.52 -0.66
CA CYS A 86 13.69 6.04 -2.04
C CYS A 86 12.36 5.38 -2.42
N TYR A 87 11.52 4.99 -1.45
CA TYR A 87 10.29 4.25 -1.70
C TYR A 87 9.08 5.13 -2.03
N MET A 88 9.23 6.46 -1.99
CA MET A 88 8.21 7.38 -2.49
C MET A 88 8.85 8.68 -3.02
N ASN A 89 8.78 8.86 -4.33
CA ASN A 89 9.34 10.00 -5.05
C ASN A 89 8.38 10.46 -6.18
N ASP A 90 8.70 11.54 -6.88
CA ASP A 90 7.85 12.07 -7.97
C ASP A 90 7.48 11.00 -9.01
N PRO A 91 8.41 10.19 -9.56
CA PRO A 91 8.07 9.09 -10.47
C PRO A 91 7.05 8.09 -9.91
N ILE A 92 7.16 7.69 -8.63
CA ILE A 92 6.19 6.78 -8.00
C ILE A 92 4.82 7.45 -7.88
N MET A 93 4.78 8.74 -7.54
CA MET A 93 3.52 9.48 -7.46
C MET A 93 2.86 9.69 -8.83
N VAL A 94 3.66 9.91 -9.89
CA VAL A 94 3.18 9.93 -11.27
C VAL A 94 2.57 8.57 -11.65
N PHE A 95 3.24 7.48 -11.30
CA PHE A 95 2.75 6.12 -11.55
C PHE A 95 1.40 5.87 -10.86
N MET A 96 1.30 6.23 -9.58
CA MET A 96 0.07 6.08 -8.81
C MET A 96 -1.08 6.91 -9.40
N GLY A 97 -0.83 8.19 -9.72
CA GLY A 97 -1.84 9.05 -10.36
C GLY A 97 -2.26 8.53 -11.73
N GLY A 98 -1.31 8.05 -12.53
CA GLY A 98 -1.58 7.43 -13.83
C GLY A 98 -2.46 6.18 -13.72
N LEU A 99 -2.22 5.34 -12.72
CA LEU A 99 -3.07 4.18 -12.44
C LEU A 99 -4.47 4.56 -11.96
N ILE A 100 -4.61 5.59 -11.11
CA ILE A 100 -5.92 6.10 -10.69
C ILE A 100 -6.71 6.59 -11.91
N LEU A 101 -6.05 7.34 -12.80
CA LEU A 101 -6.64 7.83 -14.05
C LEU A 101 -7.08 6.68 -14.98
N ALA A 102 -6.26 5.62 -15.07
CA ALA A 102 -6.59 4.40 -15.78
C ALA A 102 -7.80 3.67 -15.16
N PHE A 103 -7.84 3.53 -13.83
CA PHE A 103 -8.96 2.90 -13.13
C PHE A 103 -10.26 3.69 -13.27
N ALA A 104 -10.22 5.03 -13.32
CA ALA A 104 -11.40 5.85 -13.59
C ALA A 104 -11.93 5.60 -15.01
N THR A 105 -11.03 5.51 -16.00
CA THR A 105 -11.37 5.17 -17.40
C THR A 105 -11.92 3.74 -17.54
N GLU A 106 -11.43 2.81 -16.72
CA GLU A 106 -11.97 1.46 -16.62
C GLU A 106 -13.36 1.45 -15.99
N HIS A 107 -13.53 2.16 -14.87
CA HIS A 107 -14.76 2.20 -14.06
C HIS A 107 -15.97 2.79 -14.81
N CYS A 108 -15.74 3.76 -15.69
CA CYS A 108 -16.79 4.32 -16.55
C CYS A 108 -17.01 3.55 -17.86
N ASN A 109 -16.25 2.48 -18.13
CA ASN A 109 -16.28 1.74 -19.41
C ASN A 109 -15.93 2.57 -20.67
N LEU A 110 -15.35 3.77 -20.51
CA LEU A 110 -14.98 4.65 -21.61
C LEU A 110 -14.03 3.97 -22.63
N HIS A 111 -13.10 3.16 -22.13
CA HIS A 111 -12.18 2.36 -22.94
C HIS A 111 -12.89 1.43 -23.94
N ILE A 112 -14.03 0.82 -23.56
CA ILE A 112 -14.81 -0.07 -24.43
C ILE A 112 -15.43 0.74 -25.58
N ARG A 113 -15.97 1.92 -25.26
CA ARG A 113 -16.55 2.82 -26.28
C ARG A 113 -15.51 3.30 -27.28
N ILE A 114 -14.34 3.71 -26.81
CA ILE A 114 -13.21 4.12 -27.67
C ILE A 114 -12.82 2.96 -28.60
N ALA A 115 -12.68 1.74 -28.06
CA ALA A 115 -12.34 0.57 -28.84
C ALA A 115 -13.37 0.28 -29.96
N LEU A 116 -14.67 0.29 -29.64
CA LEU A 116 -15.74 0.06 -30.61
C LEU A 116 -15.84 1.16 -31.68
N LEU A 117 -15.63 2.42 -31.30
CA LEU A 117 -15.62 3.56 -32.23
C LEU A 117 -14.47 3.44 -33.23
N VAL A 118 -13.27 3.11 -32.77
CA VAL A 118 -12.11 2.94 -33.66
C VAL A 118 -12.31 1.74 -34.58
N MET A 119 -12.81 0.60 -34.08
CA MET A 119 -13.12 -0.55 -34.94
C MET A 119 -14.16 -0.22 -36.01
N LYS A 120 -15.19 0.57 -35.67
CA LYS A 120 -16.17 1.08 -36.63
C LYS A 120 -15.53 1.99 -37.70
N MET A 121 -14.53 2.80 -37.35
CA MET A 121 -13.85 3.71 -38.28
C MET A 121 -12.88 2.96 -39.22
N VAL A 122 -12.17 1.94 -38.72
CA VAL A 122 -11.14 1.23 -39.49
C VAL A 122 -11.74 0.21 -40.47
N GLY A 123 -12.88 -0.41 -40.14
CA GLY A 123 -13.62 -1.34 -41.00
C GLY A 123 -13.51 -2.81 -40.57
N CYS A 124 -14.26 -3.70 -41.25
CA CYS A 124 -14.59 -5.03 -40.75
C CYS A 124 -13.92 -6.22 -41.47
N SER A 125 -12.92 -5.99 -42.33
CA SER A 125 -12.09 -7.08 -42.86
C SER A 125 -11.07 -7.54 -41.82
N HIS A 126 -10.61 -8.81 -41.84
CA HIS A 126 -9.60 -9.30 -40.87
C HIS A 126 -8.36 -8.42 -40.80
N THR A 127 -7.88 -7.96 -41.96
CA THR A 127 -6.72 -7.05 -42.06
C THR A 127 -6.96 -5.70 -41.40
N LYS A 128 -8.14 -5.12 -41.62
CA LYS A 128 -8.55 -3.83 -41.06
C LYS A 128 -8.84 -3.94 -39.55
N LEU A 129 -9.58 -4.96 -39.14
CA LEU A 129 -9.87 -5.27 -37.74
C LEU A 129 -8.61 -5.50 -36.94
N LEU A 130 -7.65 -6.27 -37.47
CA LEU A 130 -6.37 -6.49 -36.81
C LEU A 130 -5.55 -5.19 -36.69
N GLY A 131 -5.59 -4.33 -37.72
CA GLY A 131 -4.97 -3.00 -37.66
C GLY A 131 -5.61 -2.10 -36.62
N GLY A 132 -6.95 -2.03 -36.60
CA GLY A 132 -7.70 -1.32 -35.59
C GLY A 132 -7.41 -1.82 -34.18
N LEU A 133 -7.35 -3.15 -33.99
CA LEU A 133 -7.00 -3.76 -32.71
C LEU A 133 -5.58 -3.40 -32.28
N CYS A 134 -4.57 -3.48 -33.17
CA CYS A 134 -3.20 -3.06 -32.86
C CYS A 134 -3.16 -1.58 -32.46
N THR A 135 -3.76 -0.69 -33.25
CA THR A 135 -3.75 0.76 -32.98
C THR A 135 -4.44 1.10 -31.66
N VAL A 136 -5.63 0.55 -31.40
CA VAL A 136 -6.36 0.78 -30.15
C VAL A 136 -5.59 0.22 -28.96
N THR A 137 -5.05 -1.00 -29.07
CA THR A 137 -4.30 -1.64 -27.99
C THR A 137 -3.03 -0.84 -27.68
N THR A 138 -2.28 -0.42 -28.70
CA THR A 138 -1.11 0.46 -28.53
C THR A 138 -1.51 1.77 -27.87
N PHE A 139 -2.57 2.42 -28.33
CA PHE A 139 -3.03 3.68 -27.77
C PHE A 139 -3.50 3.55 -26.32
N ILE A 140 -4.29 2.53 -25.98
CA ILE A 140 -4.76 2.32 -24.61
C ILE A 140 -3.58 1.99 -23.69
N SER A 141 -2.62 1.18 -24.16
CA SER A 141 -1.45 0.81 -23.37
C SER A 141 -0.46 1.95 -23.14
N MET A 142 -0.58 3.07 -23.87
CA MET A 142 0.15 4.29 -23.52
C MET A 142 -0.26 4.83 -22.15
N TRP A 143 -1.44 4.52 -21.66
CA TRP A 143 -2.03 5.14 -20.47
C TRP A 143 -2.42 4.14 -19.39
N ILE A 144 -2.70 2.90 -19.80
CA ILE A 144 -3.06 1.79 -18.94
C ILE A 144 -1.92 0.76 -18.97
N ALA A 145 -1.60 0.18 -17.80
CA ALA A 145 -0.56 -0.84 -17.71
C ALA A 145 -0.80 -1.99 -18.71
N ASN A 146 0.28 -2.43 -19.40
CA ASN A 146 0.22 -3.45 -20.45
C ASN A 146 -0.64 -4.67 -20.09
N ALA A 147 -0.49 -5.18 -18.86
CA ALA A 147 -1.26 -6.32 -18.36
C ALA A 147 -2.78 -6.07 -18.35
N ALA A 148 -3.20 -4.90 -17.85
CA ALA A 148 -4.61 -4.53 -17.79
C ALA A 148 -5.15 -4.29 -19.20
N THR A 149 -4.40 -3.60 -20.07
CA THR A 149 -4.76 -3.40 -21.48
C THR A 149 -5.01 -4.73 -22.19
N THR A 150 -4.09 -5.70 -22.07
CA THR A 150 -4.28 -7.02 -22.68
C THR A 150 -5.47 -7.76 -22.07
N ALA A 151 -5.63 -7.76 -20.74
CA ALA A 151 -6.78 -8.39 -20.08
C ALA A 151 -8.12 -7.79 -20.54
N MET A 152 -8.17 -6.47 -20.77
CA MET A 152 -9.35 -5.77 -21.29
C MET A 152 -9.63 -6.10 -22.76
N MET A 153 -8.58 -6.30 -23.56
CA MET A 153 -8.73 -6.66 -24.98
C MET A 153 -9.17 -8.11 -25.19
N VAL A 154 -8.82 -9.03 -24.29
CA VAL A 154 -9.17 -10.46 -24.45
C VAL A 154 -10.68 -10.71 -24.61
N PRO A 155 -11.57 -10.18 -23.75
CA PRO A 155 -13.02 -10.32 -23.96
C PRO A 155 -13.51 -9.70 -25.28
N ILE A 156 -12.92 -8.57 -25.71
CA ILE A 156 -13.28 -7.92 -26.98
C ILE A 156 -12.87 -8.80 -28.16
N VAL A 157 -11.65 -9.35 -28.12
CA VAL A 157 -11.15 -10.30 -29.12
C VAL A 157 -12.07 -11.52 -29.20
N PHE A 158 -12.46 -12.09 -28.06
CA PHE A 158 -13.40 -13.21 -28.04
C PHE A 158 -14.78 -12.84 -28.60
N ALA A 159 -15.33 -11.69 -28.23
CA ALA A 159 -16.62 -11.23 -28.74
C ALA A 159 -16.62 -11.10 -30.27
N VAL A 160 -15.54 -10.55 -30.84
CA VAL A 160 -15.36 -10.44 -32.30
C VAL A 160 -15.22 -11.83 -32.93
N LEU A 161 -14.34 -12.69 -32.39
CA LEU A 161 -14.06 -14.01 -32.96
C LEU A 161 -15.27 -14.97 -32.92
N TYR A 162 -16.01 -15.02 -31.80
CA TYR A 162 -17.18 -15.90 -31.67
C TYR A 162 -18.35 -15.46 -32.54
N GLU A 163 -18.53 -14.15 -32.73
CA GLU A 163 -19.58 -13.67 -33.61
C GLU A 163 -19.26 -13.97 -35.07
N LEU A 164 -17.99 -13.87 -35.49
CA LEU A 164 -17.55 -14.34 -36.80
C LEU A 164 -17.78 -15.85 -36.98
N GLU A 165 -17.55 -16.66 -35.94
CA GLU A 165 -17.80 -18.10 -35.98
C GLU A 165 -19.29 -18.46 -36.07
N ARG A 166 -20.17 -17.76 -35.33
CA ARG A 166 -21.63 -17.95 -35.42
C ARG A 166 -22.18 -17.74 -36.82
N GLN A 167 -21.56 -16.86 -37.59
CA GLN A 167 -21.96 -16.51 -38.95
C GLN A 167 -21.27 -17.38 -40.01
N GLY A 168 -20.52 -18.40 -39.58
CA GLY A 168 -19.83 -19.34 -40.48
C GLY A 168 -18.56 -18.76 -41.14
N LEU A 169 -18.04 -17.64 -40.65
CA LEU A 169 -16.92 -16.90 -41.27
C LEU A 169 -15.54 -17.26 -40.69
N GLY A 170 -15.43 -18.42 -40.04
CA GLY A 170 -14.19 -18.92 -39.44
C GLY A 170 -14.47 -19.80 -38.23
N LYS A 171 -13.47 -20.54 -37.78
CA LYS A 171 -13.53 -21.25 -36.48
C LYS A 171 -12.57 -20.58 -35.50
N VAL A 172 -12.98 -20.48 -34.24
CA VAL A 172 -12.12 -19.91 -33.20
C VAL A 172 -11.08 -20.94 -32.75
N PHE A 173 -11.53 -22.18 -32.55
CA PHE A 173 -10.70 -23.31 -32.15
C PHE A 173 -10.88 -24.53 -33.06
N HIS A 174 -9.79 -25.26 -33.30
CA HIS A 174 -9.85 -26.65 -33.75
C HIS A 174 -10.01 -27.54 -32.52
N VAL A 175 -11.14 -28.25 -32.46
CA VAL A 175 -11.44 -29.20 -31.38
C VAL A 175 -10.94 -30.57 -31.80
N ILE A 176 -10.02 -31.14 -31.03
CA ILE A 176 -9.55 -32.52 -31.21
C ILE A 176 -10.12 -33.35 -30.06
N ILE A 177 -10.91 -34.36 -30.40
CA ILE A 177 -11.43 -35.37 -29.47
C ILE A 177 -10.53 -36.59 -29.61
N ASP A 178 -9.92 -37.06 -28.51
CA ASP A 178 -9.10 -38.28 -28.54
C ASP A 178 -10.04 -39.49 -28.73
N PRO A 179 -9.87 -40.28 -29.81
CA PRO A 179 -10.70 -41.45 -30.04
C PRO A 179 -10.56 -42.53 -28.94
N ASN A 180 -9.46 -42.51 -28.18
CA ASN A 180 -9.16 -43.51 -27.15
C ASN A 180 -9.72 -43.16 -25.76
N GLU A 181 -10.09 -41.89 -25.52
CA GLU A 181 -10.69 -41.41 -24.28
C GLU A 181 -11.81 -40.39 -24.58
N PRO A 182 -13.00 -40.84 -25.00
CA PRO A 182 -14.10 -39.96 -25.41
C PRO A 182 -14.71 -39.13 -24.25
N ASP A 183 -14.45 -39.52 -22.99
CA ASP A 183 -14.90 -38.81 -21.79
C ASP A 183 -13.91 -37.71 -21.33
N ALA A 184 -12.73 -37.59 -21.96
CA ALA A 184 -11.74 -36.56 -21.61
C ALA A 184 -12.12 -35.19 -22.21
N ASP A 185 -11.79 -34.11 -21.49
CA ASP A 185 -12.03 -32.75 -21.96
C ASP A 185 -11.39 -32.53 -23.35
N PRO A 186 -12.14 -32.00 -24.34
CA PRO A 186 -11.65 -31.86 -25.69
C PRO A 186 -10.47 -30.88 -25.78
N ILE A 187 -9.44 -31.25 -26.54
CA ILE A 187 -8.24 -30.41 -26.69
C ILE A 187 -8.55 -29.29 -27.68
N LEU A 188 -8.56 -28.05 -27.19
CA LEU A 188 -8.77 -26.84 -27.98
C LEU A 188 -7.45 -26.31 -28.52
N ILE A 189 -7.33 -26.16 -29.85
CA ILE A 189 -6.16 -25.55 -30.51
C ILE A 189 -6.60 -24.28 -31.24
N PRO A 190 -6.03 -23.10 -30.93
CA PRO A 190 -6.43 -21.85 -31.59
C PRO A 190 -6.02 -21.84 -33.08
N THR A 191 -6.90 -21.31 -33.93
CA THR A 191 -6.61 -21.12 -35.36
C THR A 191 -5.54 -20.04 -35.59
N ASN A 192 -4.98 -19.96 -36.81
CA ASN A 192 -4.01 -18.91 -37.16
C ASN A 192 -4.60 -17.49 -37.05
N VAL A 193 -5.87 -17.34 -37.41
CA VAL A 193 -6.65 -16.12 -37.20
C VAL A 193 -6.73 -15.78 -35.71
N THR A 194 -7.18 -16.72 -34.88
CA THR A 194 -7.26 -16.53 -33.42
C THR A 194 -5.90 -16.10 -32.85
N LYS A 195 -4.82 -16.80 -33.19
CA LYS A 195 -3.46 -16.43 -32.76
C LYS A 195 -3.08 -15.00 -33.15
N ALA A 196 -3.41 -14.55 -34.37
CA ALA A 196 -3.11 -13.19 -34.82
C ALA A 196 -3.78 -12.12 -33.94
N TYR A 197 -5.06 -12.29 -33.61
CA TYR A 197 -5.79 -11.34 -32.76
C TYR A 197 -5.25 -11.29 -31.33
N PHE A 198 -4.93 -12.45 -30.75
CA PHE A 198 -4.34 -12.50 -29.41
C PHE A 198 -2.91 -11.94 -29.38
N PHE A 199 -2.08 -12.19 -30.41
CA PHE A 199 -0.76 -11.56 -30.52
C PHE A 199 -0.85 -10.04 -30.75
N ALA A 200 -1.84 -9.56 -31.52
CA ALA A 200 -2.11 -8.13 -31.62
C ALA A 200 -2.41 -7.53 -30.25
N ALA A 201 -3.30 -8.14 -29.45
CA ALA A 201 -3.64 -7.65 -28.11
C ALA A 201 -2.47 -7.66 -27.12
N ALA A 202 -1.57 -8.66 -27.18
CA ALA A 202 -0.42 -8.74 -26.27
C ALA A 202 0.75 -7.85 -26.74
N TYR A 203 1.21 -8.01 -27.98
CA TYR A 203 2.41 -7.34 -28.46
C TYR A 203 2.18 -5.85 -28.72
N ALA A 204 0.98 -5.46 -29.18
CA ALA A 204 0.66 -4.05 -29.36
C ALA A 204 0.53 -3.32 -28.01
N ALA A 205 0.10 -4.01 -26.95
CA ALA A 205 0.11 -3.46 -25.59
C ALA A 205 1.56 -3.24 -25.11
N THR A 206 2.43 -4.23 -25.32
CA THR A 206 3.86 -4.11 -25.00
C THR A 206 4.52 -2.93 -25.73
N PHE A 207 4.25 -2.73 -27.02
CA PHE A 207 4.73 -1.54 -27.73
C PHE A 207 4.09 -0.26 -27.19
N GLY A 208 2.78 -0.22 -27.01
CA GLY A 208 2.07 0.96 -26.50
C GLY A 208 2.59 1.50 -25.17
N GLY A 209 2.96 0.58 -24.27
CA GLY A 209 3.56 0.94 -22.98
C GLY A 209 4.81 1.83 -23.10
N THR A 210 5.59 1.71 -24.18
CA THR A 210 6.84 2.48 -24.33
C THR A 210 6.61 3.94 -24.74
N GLY A 211 5.41 4.29 -25.20
CA GLY A 211 5.09 5.61 -25.74
C GLY A 211 5.03 6.75 -24.73
N THR A 212 4.66 6.48 -23.46
CA THR A 212 4.58 7.50 -22.41
C THR A 212 5.26 7.03 -21.13
N LEU A 213 5.58 7.95 -20.20
CA LEU A 213 6.17 7.57 -18.91
C LEU A 213 5.28 6.63 -18.09
N VAL A 214 3.95 6.79 -18.14
CA VAL A 214 3.01 6.00 -17.31
C VAL A 214 2.74 4.61 -17.89
N GLY A 215 2.82 4.46 -19.22
CA GLY A 215 2.38 3.24 -19.92
C GLY A 215 3.02 1.95 -19.41
N THR A 216 4.32 1.96 -19.11
CA THR A 216 5.02 0.83 -18.48
C THR A 216 5.86 1.26 -17.27
N PRO A 217 5.90 0.48 -16.17
CA PRO A 217 6.68 0.83 -14.99
C PRO A 217 8.20 0.94 -15.25
N THR A 218 8.72 0.28 -16.30
CA THR A 218 10.13 0.38 -16.72
C THR A 218 10.54 1.82 -17.07
N ASN A 219 9.65 2.60 -17.68
CA ASN A 219 9.93 4.00 -18.02
C ASN A 219 10.10 4.87 -16.78
N LEU A 220 9.35 4.55 -15.72
CA LEU A 220 9.42 5.26 -14.43
C LEU A 220 10.63 4.84 -13.61
N VAL A 221 11.03 3.57 -13.69
CA VAL A 221 12.33 3.10 -13.19
C VAL A 221 13.45 3.92 -13.81
N PHE A 222 13.45 4.10 -15.14
CA PHE A 222 14.44 4.94 -15.80
C PHE A 222 14.40 6.39 -15.32
N LYS A 223 13.23 7.04 -15.33
CA LYS A 223 13.11 8.45 -14.92
C LYS A 223 13.64 8.64 -13.50
N GLY A 224 13.23 7.77 -12.58
CA GLY A 224 13.70 7.84 -11.19
C GLY A 224 15.19 7.55 -11.05
N ILE A 225 15.75 6.55 -11.74
CA ILE A 225 17.20 6.27 -11.70
C ILE A 225 17.99 7.43 -12.33
N TYR A 226 17.53 8.00 -13.44
CA TYR A 226 18.17 9.11 -14.13
C TYR A 226 18.20 10.37 -13.26
N GLU A 227 17.05 10.83 -12.76
CA GLU A 227 16.97 11.98 -11.86
C GLU A 227 17.75 11.75 -10.57
N TYR A 228 17.86 10.50 -10.13
CA TYR A 228 18.62 10.14 -8.95
C TYR A 228 20.14 10.16 -9.19
N THR A 229 20.58 9.63 -10.33
CA THR A 229 22.01 9.45 -10.67
C THR A 229 22.62 10.76 -11.16
N PHE A 230 21.81 11.61 -11.80
CA PHE A 230 22.18 12.90 -12.34
C PHE A 230 21.24 13.98 -11.80
N PRO A 231 21.34 14.33 -10.49
CA PRO A 231 20.44 15.29 -9.86
C PRO A 231 20.52 16.69 -10.46
N ASP A 232 21.67 17.03 -11.07
CA ASP A 232 21.92 18.32 -11.73
C ASP A 232 21.57 18.32 -13.23
N ALA A 233 21.08 17.19 -13.77
CA ALA A 233 20.68 17.10 -15.17
C ALA A 233 19.22 17.52 -15.39
N ASP A 234 18.92 18.04 -16.59
CA ASP A 234 17.55 18.43 -16.96
C ASP A 234 16.56 17.27 -16.71
N PRO A 235 15.50 17.48 -15.89
CA PRO A 235 14.60 16.41 -15.53
C PRO A 235 13.84 15.91 -16.76
N ILE A 236 13.68 14.59 -16.86
CA ILE A 236 12.91 13.98 -17.95
C ILE A 236 11.42 14.25 -17.71
N THR A 237 10.93 15.27 -18.40
CA THR A 237 9.53 15.65 -18.42
C THR A 237 8.69 14.62 -19.18
N PHE A 238 7.38 14.60 -18.92
CA PHE A 238 6.46 13.77 -19.69
C PHE A 238 6.46 14.11 -21.20
N GLY A 239 6.53 15.40 -21.53
CA GLY A 239 6.57 15.86 -22.92
C GLY A 239 7.83 15.42 -23.67
N THR A 240 9.00 15.55 -23.03
CA THR A 240 10.27 15.12 -23.63
C THR A 240 10.33 13.60 -23.84
N TRP A 241 9.75 12.81 -22.93
CA TRP A 241 9.64 11.36 -23.11
C TRP A 241 8.76 10.98 -24.30
N ILE A 242 7.56 11.57 -24.43
CA ILE A 242 6.68 11.31 -25.58
C ILE A 242 7.40 11.66 -26.88
N ALA A 243 8.03 12.84 -26.94
CA ALA A 243 8.72 13.29 -28.14
C ALA A 243 9.85 12.31 -28.56
N ALA A 244 10.59 11.76 -27.59
CA ALA A 244 11.66 10.80 -27.85
C ALA A 244 11.14 9.39 -28.21
N CYS A 245 10.11 8.89 -27.52
CA CYS A 245 9.69 7.48 -27.58
C CYS A 245 8.48 7.20 -28.47
N PHE A 246 7.65 8.19 -28.79
CA PHE A 246 6.44 7.98 -29.58
C PHE A 246 6.72 7.51 -31.02
N PRO A 247 7.69 8.06 -31.77
CA PRO A 247 7.91 7.65 -33.16
C PRO A 247 8.39 6.21 -33.30
N GLN A 248 9.30 5.77 -32.44
CA GLN A 248 9.74 4.37 -32.42
C GLN A 248 8.61 3.42 -32.02
N MET A 249 7.74 3.80 -31.07
CA MET A 249 6.55 3.03 -30.71
C MET A 249 5.61 2.88 -31.90
N ALA A 250 5.33 3.99 -32.60
CA ALA A 250 4.44 4.00 -33.76
C ALA A 250 4.97 3.13 -34.90
N VAL A 251 6.28 3.22 -35.19
CA VAL A 251 6.93 2.35 -36.19
C VAL A 251 6.85 0.89 -35.78
N ASN A 252 7.16 0.54 -34.54
CA ASN A 252 7.07 -0.84 -34.07
C ASN A 252 5.65 -1.40 -34.12
N SER A 253 4.64 -0.61 -33.75
CA SER A 253 3.23 -1.00 -33.84
C SER A 253 2.78 -1.21 -35.29
N PHE A 254 3.24 -0.37 -36.22
CA PHE A 254 2.97 -0.52 -37.64
C PHE A 254 3.64 -1.76 -38.24
N VAL A 255 4.90 -2.01 -37.89
CA VAL A 255 5.63 -3.22 -38.31
C VAL A 255 4.98 -4.48 -37.74
N LEU A 256 4.49 -4.45 -36.50
CA LEU A 256 3.71 -5.55 -35.91
C LEU A 256 2.45 -5.86 -36.73
N TRP A 257 1.69 -4.83 -37.11
CA TRP A 257 0.48 -5.02 -37.93
C TRP A 257 0.78 -5.71 -39.26
N ILE A 258 1.83 -5.30 -39.97
CA ILE A 258 2.28 -5.94 -41.21
C ILE A 258 2.77 -7.38 -40.94
N HIS A 259 3.57 -7.57 -39.90
CA HIS A 259 4.12 -8.86 -39.51
C HIS A 259 3.01 -9.90 -39.28
N LEU A 260 1.98 -9.55 -38.51
CA LEU A 260 0.88 -10.47 -38.23
C LEU A 260 0.10 -10.85 -39.50
N GLN A 261 -0.05 -9.94 -40.46
CA GLN A 261 -0.68 -10.24 -41.74
C GLN A 261 0.13 -11.21 -42.61
N ILE A 262 1.45 -11.02 -42.67
CA ILE A 262 2.34 -11.86 -43.47
C ILE A 262 2.40 -13.28 -42.91
N VAL A 263 2.54 -13.40 -41.59
CA VAL A 263 2.77 -14.68 -40.92
C VAL A 263 1.46 -15.47 -40.77
N TYR A 264 0.38 -14.84 -40.28
CA TYR A 264 -0.83 -15.54 -39.86
C TYR A 264 -2.01 -15.41 -40.82
N LEU A 265 -2.11 -14.32 -41.60
CA LEU A 265 -3.22 -14.11 -42.55
C LEU A 265 -2.83 -14.41 -44.01
N GLY A 266 -1.58 -14.80 -44.27
CA GLY A 266 -1.14 -15.23 -45.60
C GLY A 266 -1.11 -14.12 -46.65
N PHE A 267 -0.88 -12.86 -46.27
CA PHE A 267 -0.88 -11.70 -47.18
C PHE A 267 0.04 -11.87 -48.41
N LEU A 268 1.27 -12.38 -48.19
CA LEU A 268 2.23 -12.69 -49.28
C LEU A 268 2.02 -14.08 -49.90
N ARG A 269 1.02 -14.84 -49.44
CA ARG A 269 0.71 -16.22 -49.84
C ARG A 269 -0.80 -16.38 -50.13
N PRO A 270 -1.36 -15.66 -51.11
CA PRO A 270 -2.81 -15.59 -51.34
C PRO A 270 -3.46 -16.94 -51.71
N LYS A 271 -2.69 -17.92 -52.19
CA LYS A 271 -3.18 -19.28 -52.50
C LYS A 271 -3.18 -20.25 -51.29
N SER A 272 -2.69 -19.83 -50.13
CA SER A 272 -2.55 -20.67 -48.94
C SER A 272 -3.89 -20.95 -48.25
N LYS A 273 -3.96 -22.02 -47.43
CA LYS A 273 -5.14 -22.35 -46.61
C LYS A 273 -5.48 -21.23 -45.62
N ASP A 274 -4.47 -20.56 -45.09
CA ASP A 274 -4.61 -19.45 -44.15
C ASP A 274 -5.22 -18.20 -44.80
N ALA A 275 -4.77 -17.85 -46.02
CA ALA A 275 -5.33 -16.74 -46.78
C ALA A 275 -6.82 -16.96 -47.09
N LYS A 276 -7.20 -18.19 -47.45
CA LYS A 276 -8.62 -18.55 -47.67
C LYS A 276 -9.45 -18.45 -46.38
N ALA A 277 -8.90 -18.86 -45.24
CA ALA A 277 -9.57 -18.75 -43.94
C ALA A 277 -9.69 -17.29 -43.44
N ALA A 278 -8.80 -16.40 -43.86
CA ALA A 278 -8.80 -14.98 -43.48
C ALA A 278 -9.64 -14.08 -44.42
N THR A 279 -10.12 -14.61 -45.54
CA THR A 279 -10.89 -13.82 -46.53
C THR A 279 -12.36 -13.77 -46.13
N ILE A 280 -12.81 -12.63 -45.59
CA ILE A 280 -14.24 -12.37 -45.38
C ILE A 280 -14.82 -11.82 -46.68
N GLY A 281 -15.94 -12.38 -47.14
CA GLY A 281 -16.76 -11.78 -48.20
C GLY A 281 -17.47 -10.48 -47.77
N PRO A 282 -18.05 -9.72 -48.70
CA PRO A 282 -18.75 -8.47 -48.40
C PRO A 282 -19.96 -8.63 -47.45
N GLU A 283 -20.55 -9.83 -47.36
CA GLU A 283 -21.60 -10.13 -46.37
C GLU A 283 -21.06 -10.18 -44.94
N GLY A 284 -19.92 -10.81 -44.71
CA GLY A 284 -19.34 -10.88 -43.37
C GLY A 284 -18.83 -9.53 -42.85
N GLU A 285 -18.41 -8.64 -43.76
CA GLU A 285 -18.05 -7.26 -43.41
C GLU A 285 -19.29 -6.45 -42.98
N LYS A 286 -20.45 -6.70 -43.59
CA LYS A 286 -21.73 -6.09 -43.15
C LYS A 286 -22.15 -6.61 -41.78
N ILE A 287 -22.05 -7.91 -41.55
CA ILE A 287 -22.45 -8.53 -40.27
C ILE A 287 -21.58 -8.05 -39.11
N ALA A 288 -20.25 -8.04 -39.28
CA ALA A 288 -19.35 -7.51 -38.25
C ALA A 288 -19.63 -6.03 -37.94
N ASN A 289 -19.99 -5.22 -38.94
CA ASN A 289 -20.43 -3.84 -38.73
C ASN A 289 -21.76 -3.76 -37.97
N GLU A 290 -22.72 -4.64 -38.25
CA GLU A 290 -23.99 -4.72 -37.51
C GLU A 290 -23.77 -5.09 -36.05
N VAL A 291 -22.85 -6.01 -35.76
CA VAL A 291 -22.50 -6.43 -34.40
C VAL A 291 -21.86 -5.29 -33.63
N ILE A 292 -20.88 -4.58 -34.23
CA ILE A 292 -20.27 -3.40 -33.61
C ILE A 292 -21.35 -2.32 -33.37
N LYS A 293 -22.27 -2.13 -34.32
CA LYS A 293 -23.38 -1.17 -34.21
C LYS A 293 -24.37 -1.58 -33.12
N GLN A 294 -24.68 -2.87 -32.97
CA GLN A 294 -25.53 -3.40 -31.92
C GLN A 294 -24.87 -3.24 -30.55
N LYS A 295 -23.58 -3.56 -30.41
CA LYS A 295 -22.81 -3.35 -29.17
C LYS A 295 -22.72 -1.88 -28.79
N LEU A 296 -22.49 -0.98 -29.76
CA LEU A 296 -22.56 0.47 -29.52
C LEU A 296 -23.96 0.92 -29.08
N LYS A 297 -25.02 0.29 -29.59
CA LYS A 297 -26.41 0.56 -29.20
C LYS A 297 -26.73 0.04 -27.80
N GLU A 298 -26.19 -1.13 -27.41
CA GLU A 298 -26.32 -1.71 -26.06
C GLU A 298 -25.67 -0.83 -24.98
N ILE A 299 -24.53 -0.20 -25.29
CA ILE A 299 -23.85 0.73 -24.36
C ILE A 299 -24.60 2.06 -24.22
N GLY A 300 -25.41 2.44 -25.22
CA GLY A 300 -26.21 3.68 -25.19
C GLY A 300 -25.38 4.97 -25.39
N PRO A 301 -26.00 6.15 -25.21
CA PRO A 301 -25.31 7.44 -25.33
C PRO A 301 -24.23 7.61 -24.26
N MET A 302 -23.26 8.53 -24.48
CA MET A 302 -22.22 8.80 -23.48
C MET A 302 -22.83 9.33 -22.19
N SER A 303 -22.51 8.66 -21.07
CA SER A 303 -22.95 9.10 -19.75
C SER A 303 -22.17 10.32 -19.30
N PHE A 304 -22.71 11.08 -18.33
CA PHE A 304 -21.99 12.20 -17.71
C PHE A 304 -20.65 11.74 -17.11
N HIS A 305 -20.64 10.55 -16.50
CA HIS A 305 -19.45 9.92 -15.96
C HIS A 305 -18.37 9.69 -17.05
N GLU A 306 -18.73 9.12 -18.21
CA GLU A 306 -17.81 8.92 -19.34
C GLU A 306 -17.27 10.25 -19.90
N ILE A 307 -18.13 11.26 -20.07
CA ILE A 307 -17.76 12.57 -20.60
C ILE A 307 -16.80 13.28 -19.63
N SER A 308 -17.12 13.30 -18.34
CA SER A 308 -16.31 13.96 -17.32
C SER A 308 -14.93 13.33 -17.21
N VAL A 309 -14.85 11.99 -17.17
CA VAL A 309 -13.56 11.28 -17.17
C VAL A 309 -12.77 11.56 -18.46
N SER A 310 -13.42 11.59 -19.63
CA SER A 310 -12.78 11.92 -20.90
C SER A 310 -12.17 13.33 -20.90
N ILE A 311 -12.91 14.33 -20.42
CA ILE A 311 -12.45 15.72 -20.35
C ILE A 311 -11.24 15.81 -19.42
N LEU A 312 -11.36 15.29 -18.21
CA LEU A 312 -10.28 15.32 -17.21
C LEU A 312 -9.02 14.58 -17.68
N PHE A 313 -9.20 13.46 -18.38
CA PHE A 313 -8.11 12.71 -19.00
C PHE A 313 -7.36 13.54 -20.04
N LEU A 314 -8.10 14.19 -20.96
CA LEU A 314 -7.51 15.09 -21.95
C LEU A 314 -6.86 16.33 -21.31
N THR A 315 -7.45 16.87 -20.24
CA THR A 315 -6.85 17.95 -19.45
C THR A 315 -5.55 17.51 -18.79
N CYS A 316 -5.48 16.28 -18.25
CA CYS A 316 -4.24 15.75 -17.69
C CYS A 316 -3.12 15.68 -18.72
N ILE A 317 -3.42 15.19 -19.93
CA ILE A 317 -2.46 15.12 -21.04
C ILE A 317 -2.00 16.52 -21.44
N PHE A 318 -2.93 17.47 -21.54
CA PHE A 318 -2.60 18.87 -21.82
C PHE A 318 -1.67 19.46 -20.76
N LEU A 319 -1.98 19.26 -19.47
CA LEU A 319 -1.14 19.72 -18.37
C LEU A 319 0.26 19.10 -18.42
N TRP A 320 0.40 17.81 -18.73
CA TRP A 320 1.72 17.20 -18.86
C TRP A 320 2.54 17.73 -20.04
N ILE A 321 1.93 17.85 -21.23
CA ILE A 321 2.63 18.30 -22.45
C ILE A 321 3.09 19.76 -22.29
N PHE A 322 2.22 20.64 -21.78
CA PHE A 322 2.50 22.08 -21.70
C PHE A 322 3.14 22.51 -20.38
N ARG A 323 3.54 21.56 -19.49
CA ARG A 323 4.21 21.85 -18.22
C ARG A 323 5.52 22.59 -18.41
N ALA A 324 6.40 22.02 -19.24
CA ALA A 324 7.70 22.56 -19.60
C ALA A 324 8.09 22.05 -21.01
N PRO A 325 7.39 22.52 -22.06
CA PRO A 325 7.50 21.95 -23.41
C PRO A 325 8.83 22.24 -24.11
N GLY A 326 9.69 23.09 -23.55
CA GLY A 326 11.03 23.41 -24.07
C GLY A 326 11.06 24.44 -25.21
N PHE A 327 10.05 24.47 -26.07
CA PHE A 327 9.94 25.43 -27.18
C PHE A 327 9.15 26.71 -26.85
N ILE A 328 8.33 26.67 -25.78
CA ILE A 328 7.67 27.83 -25.19
C ILE A 328 7.79 27.76 -23.67
N THR A 329 7.65 28.90 -23.00
CA THR A 329 7.53 28.93 -21.54
C THR A 329 6.30 28.14 -21.10
N GLY A 330 6.51 27.06 -20.35
CA GLY A 330 5.43 26.19 -19.89
C GLY A 330 4.63 26.77 -18.73
N TRP A 331 3.43 26.25 -18.49
CA TRP A 331 2.53 26.77 -17.45
C TRP A 331 3.12 26.67 -16.05
N ALA A 332 4.02 25.71 -15.79
CA ALA A 332 4.64 25.53 -14.48
C ALA A 332 5.34 26.80 -13.99
N LYS A 333 6.07 27.48 -14.89
CA LYS A 333 6.79 28.73 -14.59
C LYS A 333 5.86 29.93 -14.42
N TYR A 334 4.66 29.91 -14.99
CA TYR A 334 3.67 30.97 -14.78
C TYR A 334 2.91 30.82 -13.46
N VAL A 335 2.77 29.59 -12.96
CA VAL A 335 2.03 29.29 -11.73
C VAL A 335 2.90 29.51 -10.49
N SER A 336 4.15 29.05 -10.52
CA SER A 336 5.04 29.11 -9.37
C SER A 336 6.50 29.18 -9.80
N ASP A 337 7.30 29.87 -9.00
CA ASP A 337 8.76 29.89 -9.14
C ASP A 337 9.43 28.63 -8.57
N VAL A 338 8.67 27.79 -7.86
CA VAL A 338 9.14 26.51 -7.32
C VAL A 338 9.00 25.41 -8.37
N GLU A 339 9.93 24.46 -8.35
CA GLU A 339 9.97 23.34 -9.28
C GLU A 339 8.69 22.45 -9.18
N ILE A 340 7.82 22.60 -10.19
CA ILE A 340 6.63 21.77 -10.40
C ILE A 340 7.00 20.58 -11.29
N LYS A 341 6.86 19.36 -10.75
CA LYS A 341 7.09 18.10 -11.48
C LYS A 341 5.78 17.47 -11.96
N ASP A 342 5.84 16.26 -12.54
CA ASP A 342 4.72 15.66 -13.28
C ASP A 342 3.63 15.13 -12.34
N SER A 343 3.99 14.80 -11.10
CA SER A 343 3.02 14.29 -10.12
C SER A 343 1.97 15.34 -9.75
N THR A 344 2.33 16.62 -9.67
CA THR A 344 1.39 17.72 -9.37
C THR A 344 0.20 17.72 -10.32
N ALA A 345 0.44 17.59 -11.64
CA ALA A 345 -0.62 17.63 -12.64
C ALA A 345 -1.58 16.44 -12.54
N VAL A 346 -1.05 15.23 -12.40
CA VAL A 346 -1.89 14.02 -12.37
C VAL A 346 -2.62 13.86 -11.04
N ILE A 347 -1.99 14.20 -9.91
CA ILE A 347 -2.65 14.16 -8.61
C ILE A 347 -3.75 15.22 -8.53
N LEU A 348 -3.56 16.40 -9.11
CA LEU A 348 -4.63 17.41 -9.24
C LEU A 348 -5.85 16.83 -9.95
N ILE A 349 -5.65 16.17 -11.10
CA ILE A 349 -6.75 15.56 -11.85
C ILE A 349 -7.41 14.42 -11.05
N CYS A 350 -6.63 13.60 -10.35
CA CYS A 350 -7.18 12.56 -9.47
C CYS A 350 -8.04 13.15 -8.35
N LEU A 351 -7.61 14.26 -7.73
CA LEU A 351 -8.39 14.97 -6.71
C LEU A 351 -9.69 15.53 -7.29
N VAL A 352 -9.66 16.11 -8.48
CA VAL A 352 -10.87 16.59 -9.17
C VAL A 352 -11.82 15.44 -9.51
N MET A 353 -11.31 14.28 -9.91
CA MET A 353 -12.13 13.08 -10.17
C MET A 353 -12.84 12.56 -8.93
N LEU A 354 -12.22 12.69 -7.76
CA LEU A 354 -12.80 12.31 -6.48
C LEU A 354 -13.87 13.32 -6.01
N TYR A 355 -13.88 14.53 -6.58
CA TYR A 355 -14.82 15.59 -6.23
C TYR A 355 -16.05 15.65 -7.14
N ILE A 356 -15.88 15.48 -8.45
CA ILE A 356 -17.01 15.58 -9.40
C ILE A 356 -17.96 14.39 -9.17
N PRO A 357 -19.27 14.63 -8.96
CA PRO A 357 -20.23 13.55 -8.75
C PRO A 357 -20.37 12.71 -10.01
N ARG A 358 -20.45 11.39 -9.85
CA ARG A 358 -20.68 10.43 -10.93
C ARG A 358 -21.98 10.73 -11.68
N ASP A 359 -23.04 10.98 -10.92
CA ASP A 359 -24.37 11.25 -11.43
C ASP A 359 -24.78 12.65 -10.90
N PRO A 360 -25.03 13.63 -11.79
CA PRO A 360 -25.31 15.00 -11.37
C PRO A 360 -26.78 15.14 -10.92
N ASP A 361 -27.22 14.27 -10.03
CA ASP A 361 -28.61 14.18 -9.57
C ASP A 361 -29.06 15.46 -8.85
N PHE A 362 -28.10 16.24 -8.33
CA PHE A 362 -28.33 17.56 -7.73
C PHE A 362 -29.03 18.55 -8.69
N ILE A 363 -28.89 18.37 -10.01
CA ILE A 363 -29.59 19.20 -11.01
C ILE A 363 -31.11 18.98 -10.93
N TYR A 364 -31.55 17.79 -10.54
CA TYR A 364 -32.96 17.42 -10.41
C TYR A 364 -33.52 17.66 -9.00
N PHE A 365 -32.78 18.33 -8.11
CA PHE A 365 -33.23 18.62 -6.75
C PHE A 365 -34.58 19.35 -6.71
N TRP A 366 -34.80 20.26 -7.65
CA TRP A 366 -36.05 21.01 -7.82
C TRP A 366 -36.98 20.42 -8.88
N SER A 367 -36.74 19.19 -9.33
CA SER A 367 -37.59 18.52 -10.31
C SER A 367 -39.03 18.41 -9.80
N ARG A 368 -39.99 18.63 -10.69
CA ARG A 368 -41.43 18.42 -10.40
C ARG A 368 -41.77 16.94 -10.21
N ASP A 369 -40.93 16.05 -10.73
CA ASP A 369 -41.07 14.60 -10.63
C ASP A 369 -40.43 14.08 -9.33
N PRO A 370 -41.20 13.56 -8.36
CA PRO A 370 -40.69 13.11 -7.07
C PRO A 370 -39.69 11.95 -7.16
N GLU A 371 -39.80 11.10 -8.18
CA GLU A 371 -38.91 9.94 -8.38
C GLU A 371 -37.50 10.36 -8.83
N LYS A 372 -37.37 11.55 -9.45
CA LYS A 372 -36.08 12.08 -9.93
C LYS A 372 -35.33 12.89 -8.89
N ARG A 373 -35.92 13.12 -7.71
CA ARG A 373 -35.27 13.90 -6.65
C ARG A 373 -34.25 13.02 -5.91
N PRO A 374 -33.00 13.49 -5.74
CA PRO A 374 -32.01 12.75 -4.98
C PRO A 374 -32.35 12.78 -3.48
N TRP A 375 -32.35 11.61 -2.85
CA TRP A 375 -32.43 11.46 -1.39
C TRP A 375 -31.13 10.91 -0.78
N GLY A 376 -30.13 10.58 -1.61
CA GLY A 376 -28.82 10.06 -1.22
C GLY A 376 -27.65 10.89 -1.73
N THR A 377 -26.46 10.63 -1.21
CA THR A 377 -25.21 11.25 -1.65
C THR A 377 -24.71 10.61 -2.95
N SER A 378 -24.39 11.40 -3.98
CA SER A 378 -23.68 10.89 -5.16
C SER A 378 -22.24 10.61 -4.80
N GLU A 379 -21.73 9.46 -5.25
CA GLU A 379 -20.30 9.16 -5.20
C GLU A 379 -19.53 10.03 -6.22
N GLY A 380 -18.22 10.21 -6.02
CA GLY A 380 -17.34 10.83 -7.03
C GLY A 380 -17.16 9.94 -8.28
N LEU A 381 -16.53 10.46 -9.34
CA LEU A 381 -16.24 9.67 -10.57
C LEU A 381 -15.41 8.40 -10.26
N ILE A 382 -14.57 8.48 -9.23
CA ILE A 382 -13.91 7.33 -8.62
C ILE A 382 -14.00 7.46 -7.09
N THR A 383 -13.85 6.35 -6.37
CA THR A 383 -13.82 6.35 -4.89
C THR A 383 -12.51 5.74 -4.38
N TRP A 384 -12.08 6.14 -3.17
CA TRP A 384 -10.86 5.60 -2.56
C TRP A 384 -10.93 4.07 -2.38
N ASN A 385 -12.11 3.51 -2.12
CA ASN A 385 -12.30 2.06 -1.98
C ASN A 385 -11.96 1.32 -3.30
N VAL A 386 -12.36 1.86 -4.45
CA VAL A 386 -11.98 1.31 -5.76
C VAL A 386 -10.47 1.42 -5.97
N ILE A 387 -9.88 2.58 -5.66
CA ILE A 387 -8.44 2.82 -5.77
C ILE A 387 -7.65 1.83 -4.91
N GLN A 388 -7.96 1.72 -3.62
CA GLN A 388 -7.24 0.87 -2.67
C GLN A 388 -7.26 -0.60 -3.06
N ARG A 389 -8.40 -1.11 -3.56
CA ARG A 389 -8.56 -2.52 -3.96
C ARG A 389 -7.85 -2.85 -5.27
N LYS A 390 -7.82 -1.92 -6.23
CA LYS A 390 -7.22 -2.15 -7.56
C LYS A 390 -5.73 -1.78 -7.63
N MET A 391 -5.24 -0.94 -6.72
CA MET A 391 -3.85 -0.47 -6.72
C MET A 391 -2.87 -1.64 -6.57
N PRO A 392 -1.92 -1.83 -7.50
CA PRO A 392 -0.93 -2.90 -7.43
C PRO A 392 0.23 -2.50 -6.51
N TRP A 393 0.01 -2.53 -5.18
CA TRP A 393 1.00 -2.13 -4.16
C TRP A 393 2.35 -2.80 -4.33
N ARG A 394 2.36 -4.05 -4.82
CA ARG A 394 3.58 -4.79 -5.15
C ARG A 394 4.53 -4.05 -6.11
N LEU A 395 3.98 -3.29 -7.06
CA LEU A 395 4.77 -2.53 -8.05
C LEU A 395 5.35 -1.26 -7.44
N ILE A 396 4.62 -0.61 -6.52
CA ILE A 396 5.08 0.60 -5.82
C ILE A 396 6.34 0.28 -5.00
N PHE A 397 6.33 -0.80 -4.21
CA PHE A 397 7.52 -1.26 -3.47
C PHE A 397 8.65 -1.70 -4.41
N LEU A 398 8.34 -2.31 -5.55
CA LEU A 398 9.35 -2.71 -6.53
C LEU A 398 10.13 -1.53 -7.10
N LEU A 399 9.43 -0.45 -7.48
CA LEU A 399 10.06 0.79 -7.94
C LEU A 399 10.95 1.37 -6.82
N GLY A 400 10.43 1.43 -5.58
CA GLY A 400 11.16 1.92 -4.42
C GLY A 400 12.45 1.16 -4.11
N GLY A 401 12.40 -0.17 -4.11
CA GLY A 401 13.58 -1.03 -3.89
C GLY A 401 14.62 -0.89 -5.01
N GLY A 402 14.18 -0.66 -6.25
CA GLY A 402 15.05 -0.33 -7.38
C GLY A 402 15.81 0.99 -7.21
N PHE A 403 15.11 2.04 -6.78
CA PHE A 403 15.73 3.33 -6.48
C PHE A 403 16.68 3.26 -5.29
N ALA A 404 16.35 2.47 -4.26
CA ALA A 404 17.26 2.19 -3.17
C ALA A 404 18.55 1.55 -3.69
N ILE A 405 18.47 0.47 -4.50
CA ILE A 405 19.65 -0.17 -5.11
C ILE A 405 20.51 0.83 -5.90
N SER A 406 19.88 1.66 -6.74
CA SER A 406 20.59 2.66 -7.52
C SER A 406 21.37 3.61 -6.62
N LYS A 407 20.73 4.10 -5.56
CA LYS A 407 21.37 4.99 -4.58
C LYS A 407 22.50 4.32 -3.81
N GLY A 408 22.30 3.09 -3.37
CA GLY A 408 23.30 2.29 -2.65
C GLY A 408 24.51 1.99 -3.53
N SER A 409 24.29 1.73 -4.82
CA SER A 409 25.36 1.47 -5.80
C SER A 409 26.26 2.69 -6.00
N ASN A 410 25.68 3.89 -5.92
CA ASN A 410 26.40 5.16 -6.05
C ASN A 410 27.17 5.46 -4.77
N LYS A 411 26.52 5.34 -3.61
CA LYS A 411 27.13 5.58 -2.28
C LYS A 411 28.27 4.60 -1.97
N SER A 412 28.12 3.34 -2.35
CA SER A 412 29.16 2.31 -2.18
C SER A 412 30.28 2.39 -3.21
N CYS A 413 30.22 3.28 -4.21
CA CYS A 413 31.13 3.34 -5.36
C CYS A 413 31.16 2.08 -6.23
N LEU A 414 30.27 1.10 -5.99
CA LEU A 414 30.17 -0.13 -6.79
C LEU A 414 29.92 0.21 -8.27
N ALA A 415 29.00 1.14 -8.53
CA ALA A 415 28.64 1.51 -9.89
C ALA A 415 29.84 2.12 -10.65
N THR A 416 30.67 2.91 -9.97
CA THR A 416 31.91 3.47 -10.52
C THR A 416 32.91 2.38 -10.89
N LYS A 417 33.11 1.36 -10.05
CA LYS A 417 34.02 0.24 -10.35
C LYS A 417 33.53 -0.63 -11.51
N ILE A 418 32.23 -0.88 -11.61
CA ILE A 418 31.66 -1.58 -12.75
C ILE A 418 31.86 -0.75 -14.03
N GLY A 419 31.60 0.56 -13.98
CA GLY A 419 31.84 1.48 -15.09
C GLY A 419 33.30 1.49 -15.57
N GLN A 420 34.25 1.51 -14.64
CA GLN A 420 35.69 1.40 -14.94
C GLN A 420 36.07 0.06 -15.57
N SER A 421 35.46 -1.04 -15.12
CA SER A 421 35.70 -2.38 -15.67
C SER A 421 35.22 -2.53 -17.12
N LEU A 422 34.25 -1.70 -17.52
CA LEU A 422 33.69 -1.66 -18.87
C LEU A 422 34.40 -0.66 -19.80
N LEU A 423 35.44 0.04 -19.33
CA LEU A 423 36.20 1.00 -20.11
C LEU A 423 36.82 0.43 -21.42
N PRO A 424 37.22 -0.86 -21.51
CA PRO A 424 37.68 -1.43 -22.78
C PRO A 424 36.63 -1.35 -23.91
N LEU A 425 35.34 -1.28 -23.58
CA LEU A 425 34.26 -1.12 -24.56
C LEU A 425 34.24 0.28 -25.20
N LYS A 426 34.97 1.26 -24.65
CA LYS A 426 35.13 2.60 -25.24
C LYS A 426 35.77 2.56 -26.62
N HIS A 427 36.53 1.51 -26.94
CA HIS A 427 37.14 1.34 -28.27
C HIS A 427 36.13 0.93 -29.35
N LEU A 428 34.92 0.52 -28.98
CA LEU A 428 33.86 0.20 -29.94
C LEU A 428 33.14 1.48 -30.40
N PRO A 429 32.78 1.57 -31.69
CA PRO A 429 31.90 2.64 -32.16
C PRO A 429 30.53 2.61 -31.42
N PRO A 430 29.84 3.76 -31.27
CA PRO A 430 28.60 3.86 -30.47
C PRO A 430 27.47 2.91 -30.90
N ILE A 431 27.33 2.63 -32.21
CA ILE A 431 26.26 1.76 -32.74
C ILE A 431 26.49 0.28 -32.39
N PRO A 432 27.68 -0.33 -32.66
CA PRO A 432 28.01 -1.68 -32.17
C PRO A 432 27.89 -1.84 -30.66
N LEU A 433 28.33 -0.82 -29.89
CA LEU A 433 28.19 -0.81 -28.43
C LEU A 433 26.73 -0.89 -28.02
N LEU A 434 25.89 -0.03 -28.59
CA LEU A 434 24.44 -0.03 -28.36
C LEU A 434 23.83 -1.39 -28.72
N PHE A 435 24.17 -1.98 -29.87
CA PHE A 435 23.66 -3.30 -30.28
C PHE A 435 23.95 -4.40 -29.25
N ILE A 436 25.19 -4.49 -28.75
CA ILE A 436 25.59 -5.52 -27.77
C ILE A 436 24.78 -5.36 -26.47
N ILE A 437 24.65 -4.13 -25.97
CA ILE A 437 23.91 -3.83 -24.74
C ILE A 437 22.44 -4.17 -24.90
N LEU A 438 21.81 -3.74 -25.99
CA LEU A 438 20.39 -3.99 -26.21
C LEU A 438 20.09 -5.48 -26.47
N LEU A 439 20.97 -6.21 -27.14
CA LEU A 439 20.84 -7.66 -27.31
C LEU A 439 20.91 -8.40 -25.97
N PHE A 440 21.83 -7.98 -25.10
CA PHE A 440 21.94 -8.52 -23.74
C PHE A 440 20.67 -8.25 -22.93
N ILE A 441 20.20 -7.00 -22.91
CA ILE A 441 18.97 -6.60 -22.20
C ILE A 441 17.75 -7.35 -22.74
N GLY A 442 17.58 -7.39 -24.06
CA GLY A 442 16.46 -8.07 -24.74
C GLY A 442 16.43 -9.58 -24.52
N THR A 443 17.56 -10.19 -24.18
CA THR A 443 17.62 -11.61 -23.78
C THR A 443 17.30 -11.77 -22.30
N LEU A 444 17.84 -10.89 -21.44
CA LEU A 444 17.63 -10.94 -19.99
C LEU A 444 16.15 -10.71 -19.62
N THR A 445 15.48 -9.78 -20.28
CA THR A 445 14.06 -9.46 -20.02
C THR A 445 13.08 -10.55 -20.45
N GLU A 446 13.51 -11.57 -21.20
CA GLU A 446 12.64 -12.70 -21.55
C GLU A 446 12.56 -13.74 -20.43
N ILE A 447 13.56 -13.78 -19.55
CA ILE A 447 13.65 -14.74 -18.46
C ILE A 447 13.30 -14.06 -17.12
N THR A 448 13.24 -12.73 -17.10
CA THR A 448 13.10 -11.91 -15.89
C THR A 448 11.99 -10.87 -16.09
N SER A 449 11.44 -10.32 -15.00
CA SER A 449 10.43 -9.26 -15.12
C SER A 449 11.05 -7.97 -15.69
N ASN A 450 10.37 -7.32 -16.64
CA ASN A 450 10.82 -6.08 -17.29
C ASN A 450 11.35 -5.02 -16.30
N VAL A 451 10.61 -4.82 -15.19
CA VAL A 451 10.94 -3.84 -14.15
C VAL A 451 12.16 -4.27 -13.34
N GLY A 452 12.26 -5.58 -13.02
CA GLY A 452 13.44 -6.15 -12.39
C GLY A 452 14.69 -5.99 -13.27
N THR A 453 14.59 -6.24 -14.57
CA THR A 453 15.68 -6.02 -15.53
C THR A 453 16.13 -4.57 -15.55
N ALA A 454 15.19 -3.62 -15.61
CA ALA A 454 15.51 -2.18 -15.62
C ALA A 454 16.20 -1.73 -14.32
N ASN A 455 15.70 -2.18 -13.16
CA ASN A 455 16.30 -1.86 -11.85
C ASN A 455 17.74 -2.37 -11.71
N ILE A 456 18.10 -3.44 -12.42
CA ILE A 456 19.45 -4.00 -12.42
C ILE A 456 20.35 -3.31 -13.46
N VAL A 457 19.86 -3.15 -14.69
CA VAL A 457 20.72 -2.76 -15.83
C VAL A 457 20.86 -1.25 -16.00
N ILE A 458 19.81 -0.46 -15.75
CA ILE A 458 19.84 0.99 -15.99
C ILE A 458 20.90 1.72 -15.14
N PRO A 459 21.09 1.41 -13.83
CA PRO A 459 22.17 2.01 -13.05
C PRO A 459 23.54 1.68 -13.65
N ILE A 460 23.76 0.43 -14.05
CA ILE A 460 25.02 -0.01 -14.66
C ILE A 460 25.30 0.77 -15.95
N VAL A 461 24.30 0.93 -16.82
CA VAL A 461 24.41 1.70 -18.07
C VAL A 461 24.67 3.18 -17.80
N ALA A 462 24.01 3.79 -16.81
CA ALA A 462 24.23 5.19 -16.44
C ALA A 462 25.69 5.49 -16.04
N HIS A 463 26.28 4.61 -15.24
CA HIS A 463 27.67 4.75 -14.82
C HIS A 463 28.67 4.42 -15.92
N MET A 464 28.34 3.46 -16.79
CA MET A 464 29.13 3.19 -17.99
C MET A 464 29.16 4.42 -18.92
N CYS A 465 28.03 5.10 -19.13
CA CYS A 465 28.00 6.37 -19.87
C CYS A 465 28.91 7.43 -19.24
N SER A 466 28.87 7.55 -17.91
CA SER A 466 29.70 8.50 -17.15
C SER A 466 31.19 8.18 -17.28
N ALA A 467 31.58 6.90 -17.21
CA ALA A 467 32.96 6.46 -17.36
C ALA A 467 33.49 6.62 -18.80
N MET A 468 32.63 6.38 -19.79
CA MET A 468 32.96 6.52 -21.22
C MET A 468 32.92 7.97 -21.71
N LYS A 469 32.36 8.89 -20.92
CA LYS A 469 32.06 10.29 -21.29
C LYS A 469 31.13 10.39 -22.50
N ILE A 470 30.08 9.57 -22.53
CA ILE A 470 29.00 9.62 -23.53
C ILE A 470 27.73 10.12 -22.84
N HIS A 471 26.90 10.89 -23.55
CA HIS A 471 25.64 11.42 -23.00
C HIS A 471 24.77 10.28 -22.42
N PRO A 472 24.35 10.32 -21.14
CA PRO A 472 23.66 9.20 -20.48
C PRO A 472 22.37 8.76 -21.19
N LEU A 473 21.58 9.71 -21.69
CA LEU A 473 20.34 9.44 -22.42
C LEU A 473 20.54 8.61 -23.70
N TYR A 474 21.74 8.62 -24.31
CA TYR A 474 22.04 7.90 -25.53
C TYR A 474 21.94 6.37 -25.35
N LEU A 475 22.35 5.84 -24.19
CA LEU A 475 22.26 4.40 -23.89
C LEU A 475 21.12 4.07 -22.94
N MET A 476 20.82 4.93 -21.96
CA MET A 476 19.83 4.61 -20.94
C MET A 476 18.40 4.55 -21.49
N VAL A 477 18.01 5.45 -22.41
CA VAL A 477 16.63 5.43 -22.97
C VAL A 477 16.41 4.18 -23.85
N PRO A 478 17.29 3.84 -24.82
CA PRO A 478 17.17 2.58 -25.55
C PRO A 478 17.20 1.33 -24.69
N ALA A 479 18.06 1.31 -23.66
CA ALA A 479 18.13 0.20 -22.71
C ALA A 479 16.78 0.03 -21.99
N THR A 480 16.17 1.12 -21.54
CA THR A 480 14.87 1.12 -20.85
C THR A 480 13.75 0.60 -21.72
N VAL A 481 13.68 1.09 -22.96
CA VAL A 481 12.66 0.69 -23.92
C VAL A 481 12.83 -0.79 -24.28
N THR A 482 14.07 -1.27 -24.40
CA THR A 482 14.38 -2.68 -24.66
C THR A 482 14.04 -3.60 -23.49
N CYS A 483 14.15 -3.15 -22.24
CA CYS A 483 13.61 -3.88 -21.09
C CYS A 483 12.10 -4.13 -21.19
N SER A 484 11.38 -3.45 -22.08
CA SER A 484 9.95 -3.69 -22.29
C SER A 484 9.68 -4.69 -23.43
N TYR A 485 10.66 -4.95 -24.30
CA TYR A 485 10.51 -5.78 -25.51
C TYR A 485 10.69 -7.28 -25.25
N ALA A 486 9.78 -7.84 -24.44
CA ALA A 486 9.73 -9.24 -24.10
C ALA A 486 8.52 -9.93 -24.76
N PHE A 487 8.78 -10.80 -25.75
CA PHE A 487 7.75 -11.36 -26.64
C PHE A 487 7.74 -12.89 -26.69
N ARG A 488 8.78 -13.58 -26.21
CA ARG A 488 9.01 -15.02 -26.50
C ARG A 488 8.49 -15.97 -25.43
N LEU A 489 8.34 -15.54 -24.17
CA LEU A 489 7.91 -16.42 -23.08
C LEU A 489 6.63 -15.92 -22.38
N PRO A 490 5.74 -16.82 -21.90
CA PRO A 490 4.56 -16.42 -21.15
C PRO A 490 4.92 -15.72 -19.83
N VAL A 491 6.00 -16.17 -19.19
CA VAL A 491 6.47 -15.62 -17.91
C VAL A 491 7.13 -14.25 -18.08
N SER A 492 7.59 -13.90 -19.29
CA SER A 492 8.36 -12.67 -19.51
C SER A 492 7.52 -11.41 -19.34
N THR A 493 6.26 -11.42 -19.77
CA THR A 493 5.32 -10.32 -19.56
C THR A 493 3.91 -10.81 -19.24
N PRO A 494 3.16 -10.10 -18.37
CA PRO A 494 1.77 -10.45 -18.10
C PRO A 494 0.88 -10.50 -19.35
N PRO A 495 1.00 -9.60 -20.35
CA PRO A 495 0.34 -9.75 -21.65
C PRO A 495 0.49 -11.15 -22.27
N ASN A 496 1.71 -11.68 -22.33
CA ASN A 496 2.00 -13.00 -22.89
C ASN A 496 1.35 -14.12 -22.07
N ALA A 497 1.39 -14.04 -20.73
CA ALA A 497 0.72 -14.99 -19.85
C ALA A 497 -0.81 -14.99 -20.04
N ILE A 498 -1.42 -13.80 -20.10
CA ILE A 498 -2.87 -13.63 -20.24
C ILE A 498 -3.35 -14.30 -21.52
N ILE A 499 -2.70 -14.06 -22.66
CA ILE A 499 -3.14 -14.65 -23.94
C ILE A 499 -2.83 -16.15 -24.02
N SER A 500 -1.77 -16.62 -23.35
CA SER A 500 -1.45 -18.05 -23.29
C SER A 500 -2.53 -18.83 -22.54
N ILE A 501 -3.04 -18.27 -21.44
CA ILE A 501 -4.14 -18.85 -20.66
C ILE A 501 -5.46 -18.71 -21.41
N ALA A 502 -5.79 -17.50 -21.88
CA ALA A 502 -7.08 -17.22 -22.50
C ALA A 502 -7.31 -18.02 -23.79
N ALA A 503 -6.33 -18.06 -24.69
CA ALA A 503 -6.48 -18.68 -26.01
C ALA A 503 -5.84 -20.07 -26.12
N HIS A 504 -5.45 -20.68 -24.99
CA HIS A 504 -4.72 -21.96 -24.94
C HIS A 504 -3.47 -22.00 -25.86
N ILE A 505 -2.76 -20.86 -25.98
CA ILE A 505 -1.54 -20.78 -26.80
C ILE A 505 -0.39 -21.46 -26.06
N ARG A 506 0.12 -22.54 -26.66
CA ARG A 506 1.26 -23.29 -26.13
C ARG A 506 2.56 -22.49 -26.22
N THR A 507 3.41 -22.60 -25.20
CA THR A 507 4.72 -21.91 -25.11
C THR A 507 5.59 -21.99 -26.37
N PRO A 508 5.71 -23.14 -27.08
CA PRO A 508 6.53 -23.20 -28.30
C PRO A 508 6.04 -22.27 -29.42
N ILE A 509 4.72 -22.06 -29.51
CA ILE A 509 4.12 -21.16 -30.50
C ILE A 509 4.47 -19.71 -30.15
N LEU A 510 4.45 -19.37 -28.86
CA LEU A 510 4.81 -18.04 -28.36
C LEU A 510 6.31 -17.76 -28.60
N LEU A 511 7.17 -18.75 -28.34
CA LEU A 511 8.62 -18.64 -28.50
C LEU A 511 9.01 -18.39 -29.96
N VAL A 512 8.43 -19.16 -30.89
CA VAL A 512 8.67 -18.95 -32.33
C VAL A 512 8.02 -17.65 -32.83
N GLY A 513 6.78 -17.38 -32.40
CA GLY A 513 6.04 -16.19 -32.82
C GLY A 513 6.64 -14.87 -32.31
N GLY A 514 7.28 -14.87 -31.15
CA GLY A 514 7.90 -13.69 -30.53
C GLY A 514 9.31 -13.36 -31.04
N CYS A 515 10.00 -14.28 -31.73
CA CYS A 515 11.36 -14.05 -32.23
C CYS A 515 11.45 -12.87 -33.22
N LEU A 516 10.56 -12.81 -34.20
CA LEU A 516 10.55 -11.74 -35.20
C LEU A 516 10.24 -10.36 -34.58
N PRO A 517 9.19 -10.22 -33.73
CA PRO A 517 8.98 -9.04 -32.89
C PRO A 517 10.21 -8.55 -32.15
N ALA A 518 10.90 -9.43 -31.43
CA ALA A 518 12.11 -9.07 -30.68
C ALA A 518 13.25 -8.59 -31.59
N MET A 519 13.41 -9.17 -32.77
CA MET A 519 14.47 -8.80 -33.71
C MET A 519 14.22 -7.44 -34.37
N TYR A 520 13.01 -7.18 -34.90
CA TYR A 520 12.77 -5.89 -35.55
C TYR A 520 12.66 -4.75 -34.53
N SER A 521 12.15 -5.00 -33.32
CA SER A 521 12.09 -3.96 -32.28
C SER A 521 13.48 -3.50 -31.86
N LEU A 522 14.44 -4.44 -31.79
CA LEU A 522 15.86 -4.15 -31.57
C LEU A 522 16.46 -3.30 -32.72
N LEU A 523 16.19 -3.67 -33.97
CA LEU A 523 16.68 -2.94 -35.14
C LEU A 523 16.09 -1.52 -35.21
N VAL A 524 14.79 -1.37 -34.96
CA VAL A 524 14.12 -0.06 -34.89
C VAL A 524 14.76 0.81 -33.81
N GLN A 525 15.08 0.23 -32.64
CA GLN A 525 15.74 0.95 -31.56
C GLN A 525 17.12 1.48 -31.95
N ILE A 526 17.88 0.71 -32.73
CA ILE A 526 19.25 1.06 -33.15
C ILE A 526 19.25 2.06 -34.30
N LEU A 527 18.28 1.99 -35.20
CA LEU A 527 18.22 2.83 -36.39
C LEU A 527 17.55 4.17 -36.11
N ILE A 528 16.42 4.17 -35.39
CA ILE A 528 15.58 5.35 -35.22
C ILE A 528 16.04 6.19 -34.03
N PHE A 529 16.36 5.58 -32.89
CA PHE A 529 16.62 6.35 -31.67
C PHE A 529 17.89 7.21 -31.76
N PRO A 530 19.05 6.74 -32.26
CA PRO A 530 20.23 7.60 -32.40
C PRO A 530 20.02 8.76 -33.38
N PHE A 531 19.18 8.60 -34.39
CA PHE A 531 18.88 9.66 -35.37
C PHE A 531 17.88 10.68 -34.80
N TRP A 532 16.77 10.20 -34.22
CA TRP A 532 15.66 11.03 -33.73
C TRP A 532 15.91 11.62 -32.33
N GLY A 533 16.52 10.85 -31.43
CA GLY A 533 16.83 11.26 -30.07
C GLY A 533 17.85 12.40 -30.01
N THR A 534 18.83 12.42 -30.93
CA THR A 534 19.82 13.51 -31.04
C THR A 534 19.16 14.84 -31.42
N PHE A 535 18.15 14.80 -32.30
CA PHE A 535 17.39 15.99 -32.73
C PHE A 535 16.55 16.62 -31.61
N ILE A 536 16.03 15.81 -30.69
CA ILE A 536 15.10 16.27 -29.63
C ILE A 536 15.81 16.59 -28.31
N LEU A 537 16.78 15.76 -27.93
CA LEU A 537 17.44 15.85 -26.63
C LEU A 537 18.73 16.67 -26.68
N GLY A 538 19.12 17.19 -27.85
CA GLY A 538 20.24 18.13 -28.00
C GLY A 538 21.53 17.62 -27.38
N LEU A 539 21.96 16.40 -27.73
CA LEU A 539 23.05 15.63 -27.10
C LEU A 539 24.46 16.28 -27.21
N ASP A 540 24.54 17.52 -27.69
CA ASP A 540 25.75 18.20 -28.16
C ASP A 540 26.15 19.41 -27.30
N LYS A 541 25.38 19.79 -26.27
CA LYS A 541 25.66 20.98 -25.41
C LYS A 541 25.28 20.78 -23.94
N PHE A 542 25.94 21.55 -23.07
CA PHE A 542 25.80 21.51 -21.61
C PHE A 542 25.28 22.87 -21.08
N PRO A 543 24.23 22.93 -20.23
CA PRO A 543 23.74 24.18 -19.62
C PRO A 543 24.17 24.39 -18.16
N GLU A 544 24.03 25.65 -17.69
CA GLU A 544 24.80 26.28 -16.60
C GLU A 544 24.00 26.70 -15.33
N TRP A 545 22.82 26.14 -15.04
CA TRP A 545 21.94 26.60 -13.93
C TRP A 545 21.49 25.41 -13.05
N ALA A 546 21.21 25.51 -11.75
CA ALA A 546 20.77 26.67 -10.97
C ALA A 546 20.99 26.52 -9.45
N GLU A 547 21.23 27.68 -8.83
CA GLU A 547 21.05 27.99 -7.41
C GLU A 547 19.57 28.05 -6.99
N LYS A 548 19.33 27.70 -5.71
CA LYS A 548 18.03 27.76 -5.02
C LYS A 548 17.75 29.15 -4.43
N ARG A 549 16.46 29.54 -4.38
CA ARG A 549 15.94 30.58 -3.48
C ARG A 549 14.62 30.19 -2.82
N VAL A 550 14.40 30.74 -1.64
CA VAL A 550 13.34 30.44 -0.66
C VAL A 550 12.08 31.27 -0.95
N ALA A 551 10.91 30.77 -0.54
CA ALA A 551 9.60 31.34 -0.86
C ALA A 551 8.67 31.55 0.36
N SER A 552 7.62 32.35 0.13
CA SER A 552 6.90 33.23 1.07
C SER A 552 5.81 32.61 1.98
N GLU A 553 5.60 33.24 3.15
CA GLU A 553 4.91 32.76 4.35
C GLU A 553 3.38 32.62 4.27
N VAL A 554 2.67 33.50 3.56
CA VAL A 554 1.18 33.57 3.59
C VAL A 554 0.52 32.40 2.87
N ARG A 555 1.18 31.86 1.84
CA ARG A 555 0.61 30.83 0.98
C ARG A 555 0.59 29.46 1.65
N CYS A 556 1.48 29.20 2.60
CA CYS A 556 1.45 27.97 3.40
C CYS A 556 0.23 27.93 4.33
N ALA A 557 -0.11 29.06 4.98
CA ALA A 557 -1.23 29.15 5.91
C ALA A 557 -2.57 28.76 5.26
N PHE A 558 -2.78 29.17 4.01
CA PHE A 558 -3.96 28.80 3.23
C PHE A 558 -4.10 27.29 3.05
N VAL A 559 -3.01 26.59 2.72
CA VAL A 559 -3.01 25.13 2.52
C VAL A 559 -3.31 24.42 3.85
N VAL A 560 -2.69 24.87 4.95
CA VAL A 560 -2.92 24.29 6.28
C VAL A 560 -4.38 24.46 6.72
N LEU A 561 -4.98 25.63 6.52
CA LEU A 561 -6.38 25.89 6.89
C LEU A 561 -7.38 25.06 6.09
N ILE A 562 -7.16 24.91 4.77
CA ILE A 562 -8.01 24.05 3.93
C ILE A 562 -7.91 22.58 4.35
N MET A 563 -6.68 22.09 4.58
CA MET A 563 -6.49 20.72 5.04
C MET A 563 -7.11 20.47 6.41
N ALA A 564 -6.96 21.42 7.35
CA ALA A 564 -7.60 21.34 8.66
C ALA A 564 -9.13 21.31 8.53
N ALA A 565 -9.73 22.19 7.72
CA ALA A 565 -11.17 22.19 7.48
C ALA A 565 -11.64 20.84 6.89
N TYR A 566 -10.93 20.29 5.90
CA TYR A 566 -11.30 19.03 5.26
C TYR A 566 -11.07 17.80 6.15
N TRP A 567 -10.05 17.79 7.01
CA TRP A 567 -9.85 16.72 7.99
C TRP A 567 -10.84 16.77 9.15
N ILE A 568 -11.24 17.96 9.60
CA ILE A 568 -12.26 18.12 10.65
C ILE A 568 -13.65 17.76 10.14
N THR A 569 -14.00 18.20 8.93
CA THR A 569 -15.33 17.97 8.34
C THR A 569 -15.46 16.60 7.68
N GLU A 570 -14.33 15.92 7.42
CA GLU A 570 -14.27 14.65 6.68
C GLU A 570 -15.06 14.66 5.36
N VAL A 571 -15.18 15.83 4.71
CA VAL A 571 -15.87 15.99 3.41
C VAL A 571 -15.25 15.08 2.35
N PHE A 572 -13.95 14.79 2.46
CA PHE A 572 -13.25 13.79 1.68
C PHE A 572 -12.66 12.70 2.58
N PRO A 573 -12.51 11.46 2.07
CA PRO A 573 -11.72 10.45 2.73
C PRO A 573 -10.33 10.98 3.10
N MET A 574 -9.91 10.75 4.35
CA MET A 574 -8.69 11.32 4.92
C MET A 574 -7.44 11.13 4.04
N ALA A 575 -7.30 9.98 3.38
CA ALA A 575 -6.18 9.71 2.46
C ALA A 575 -6.13 10.68 1.27
N ILE A 576 -7.28 11.10 0.76
CA ILE A 576 -7.42 12.01 -0.40
C ILE A 576 -7.05 13.42 0.02
N THR A 577 -7.61 13.91 1.13
CA THR A 577 -7.24 15.21 1.72
C THR A 577 -5.72 15.26 1.92
N SER A 578 -5.14 14.14 2.33
CA SER A 578 -3.71 14.06 2.60
C SER A 578 -2.83 14.14 1.37
N LEU A 579 -3.35 14.00 0.14
CA LEU A 579 -2.60 14.19 -1.12
C LEU A 579 -2.54 15.66 -1.58
N LEU A 580 -3.36 16.55 -1.01
CA LEU A 580 -3.40 17.98 -1.35
C LEU A 580 -2.03 18.68 -1.29
N PRO A 581 -1.13 18.40 -0.31
CA PRO A 581 0.22 18.96 -0.26
C PRO A 581 1.04 18.80 -1.54
N ILE A 582 0.91 17.66 -2.25
CA ILE A 582 1.68 17.36 -3.47
C ILE A 582 1.32 18.34 -4.59
N VAL A 583 0.09 18.84 -4.58
CA VAL A 583 -0.42 19.77 -5.58
C VAL A 583 -0.24 21.21 -5.10
N LEU A 584 -0.77 21.51 -3.92
CA LEU A 584 -0.87 22.89 -3.44
C LEU A 584 0.49 23.47 -3.05
N PHE A 585 1.38 22.70 -2.43
CA PHE A 585 2.68 23.26 -2.04
C PHE A 585 3.55 23.66 -3.23
N PRO A 586 3.71 22.85 -4.30
CA PRO A 586 4.42 23.31 -5.49
C PRO A 586 3.72 24.48 -6.19
N CYS A 587 2.39 24.41 -6.36
CA CYS A 587 1.61 25.47 -7.02
C CYS A 587 1.69 26.82 -6.29
N PHE A 588 1.73 26.81 -4.95
CA PHE A 588 1.89 28.03 -4.16
C PHE A 588 3.33 28.42 -3.89
N GLY A 589 4.28 27.58 -4.30
CA GLY A 589 5.70 27.81 -4.11
C GLY A 589 6.17 27.60 -2.67
N VAL A 590 5.58 26.69 -1.92
CA VAL A 590 5.98 26.39 -0.53
C VAL A 590 7.07 25.31 -0.48
N LEU A 591 6.85 24.18 -1.14
CA LEU A 591 7.79 23.06 -1.25
C LEU A 591 7.90 22.63 -2.71
N SER A 592 9.08 22.17 -3.13
CA SER A 592 9.21 21.53 -4.44
C SER A 592 8.43 20.23 -4.48
N THR A 593 8.05 19.82 -5.69
CA THR A 593 7.26 18.58 -5.86
C THR A 593 8.00 17.37 -5.30
N ALA A 594 9.31 17.28 -5.52
CA ALA A 594 10.15 16.21 -4.97
C ALA A 594 10.22 16.24 -3.42
N GLN A 595 10.28 17.42 -2.81
CA GLN A 595 10.27 17.58 -1.36
C GLN A 595 8.93 17.18 -0.75
N ALA A 596 7.81 17.52 -1.41
CA ALA A 596 6.48 17.12 -0.96
C ALA A 596 6.29 15.60 -1.07
N CYS A 597 6.68 14.96 -2.18
CA CYS A 597 6.53 13.52 -2.37
C CYS A 597 7.35 12.68 -1.37
N SER A 598 8.57 13.11 -1.04
CA SER A 598 9.44 12.35 -0.10
C SER A 598 8.89 12.28 1.33
N CYS A 599 7.94 13.15 1.70
CA CYS A 599 7.28 13.11 3.00
C CYS A 599 6.33 11.89 3.17
N TYR A 600 5.92 11.24 2.08
CA TYR A 600 4.96 10.13 2.09
C TYR A 600 5.59 8.75 2.33
N MET A 601 6.92 8.69 2.50
CA MET A 601 7.60 7.46 2.92
C MET A 601 8.89 7.81 3.66
N ASN A 602 8.86 7.63 4.98
CA ASN A 602 9.97 7.85 5.91
C ASN A 602 10.08 6.66 6.89
N ASP A 603 11.11 6.67 7.75
CA ASP A 603 11.34 5.58 8.72
C ASP A 603 10.07 5.26 9.53
N THR A 604 9.36 6.28 10.01
CA THR A 604 8.11 6.11 10.77
C THR A 604 7.02 5.37 10.01
N ILE A 605 6.80 5.71 8.74
CA ILE A 605 5.84 5.00 7.88
C ILE A 605 6.30 3.56 7.62
N MET A 606 7.60 3.32 7.49
CA MET A 606 8.13 1.98 7.28
C MET A 606 8.06 1.11 8.55
N VAL A 607 8.25 1.70 9.73
CA VAL A 607 7.96 1.07 11.03
C VAL A 607 6.50 0.66 11.12
N PHE A 608 5.59 1.55 10.70
CA PHE A 608 4.16 1.28 10.67
C PHE A 608 3.81 0.12 9.74
N ILE A 609 4.38 0.08 8.53
CA ILE A 609 4.17 -1.02 7.58
C ILE A 609 4.65 -2.34 8.17
N GLY A 610 5.88 -2.39 8.70
CA GLY A 610 6.42 -3.61 9.32
C GLY A 610 5.61 -4.05 10.55
N GLY A 611 5.21 -3.09 11.40
CA GLY A 611 4.40 -3.34 12.58
C GLY A 611 3.03 -3.93 12.26
N LEU A 612 2.37 -3.43 11.20
CA LEU A 612 1.12 -4.00 10.72
C LEU A 612 1.28 -5.37 10.08
N ILE A 613 2.38 -5.64 9.35
CA ILE A 613 2.66 -6.98 8.84
C ILE A 613 2.77 -7.98 10.00
N LEU A 614 3.47 -7.59 11.07
CA LEU A 614 3.61 -8.40 12.28
C LEU A 614 2.26 -8.59 13.00
N ALA A 615 1.45 -7.55 13.13
CA ALA A 615 0.10 -7.61 13.68
C ALA A 615 -0.82 -8.56 12.88
N VAL A 616 -0.82 -8.43 11.55
CA VAL A 616 -1.60 -9.28 10.65
C VAL A 616 -1.14 -10.74 10.72
N ALA A 617 0.16 -11.00 10.91
CA ALA A 617 0.66 -12.36 11.12
C ALA A 617 0.09 -12.99 12.41
N ILE A 618 0.13 -12.26 13.53
CA ILE A 618 -0.43 -12.68 14.83
C ILE A 618 -1.95 -12.95 14.73
N GLU A 619 -2.65 -12.12 13.96
CA GLU A 619 -4.07 -12.32 13.67
C GLU A 619 -4.28 -13.60 12.85
N HIS A 620 -3.54 -13.77 11.75
CA HIS A 620 -3.70 -14.87 10.80
C HIS A 620 -3.43 -16.26 11.41
N CYS A 621 -2.52 -16.37 12.38
CA CYS A 621 -2.25 -17.63 13.08
C CYS A 621 -3.11 -17.87 14.33
N ASN A 622 -4.03 -16.96 14.67
CA ASN A 622 -4.86 -17.03 15.88
C ASN A 622 -4.08 -17.01 17.21
N LEU A 623 -2.80 -16.62 17.21
CA LEU A 623 -1.98 -16.55 18.42
C LEU A 623 -2.59 -15.60 19.46
N HIS A 624 -3.20 -14.50 19.01
CA HIS A 624 -3.92 -13.56 19.86
C HIS A 624 -5.08 -14.23 20.63
N LEU A 625 -5.86 -15.12 20.01
CA LEU A 625 -6.94 -15.88 20.68
C LEU A 625 -6.39 -16.80 21.76
N ARG A 626 -5.27 -17.48 21.48
CA ARG A 626 -4.62 -18.36 22.46
C ARG A 626 -4.12 -17.60 23.68
N ILE A 627 -3.48 -16.44 23.46
CA ILE A 627 -3.03 -15.55 24.54
C ILE A 627 -4.25 -15.06 25.36
N ALA A 628 -5.29 -14.58 24.68
CA ALA A 628 -6.50 -14.06 25.32
C ALA A 628 -7.20 -15.12 26.20
N LEU A 629 -7.50 -16.30 25.64
CA LEU A 629 -8.15 -17.40 26.36
C LEU A 629 -7.23 -17.99 27.45
N GLY A 630 -5.92 -18.02 27.23
CA GLY A 630 -4.94 -18.46 28.22
C GLY A 630 -4.91 -17.57 29.47
N VAL A 631 -4.94 -16.24 29.28
CA VAL A 631 -5.01 -15.27 30.39
C VAL A 631 -6.35 -15.39 31.13
N MET A 632 -7.47 -15.50 30.41
CA MET A 632 -8.78 -15.68 31.04
C MET A 632 -8.89 -16.98 31.85
N LYS A 633 -8.29 -18.07 31.37
CA LYS A 633 -8.17 -19.34 32.12
C LYS A 633 -7.38 -19.17 33.42
N MET A 634 -6.37 -18.29 33.45
CA MET A 634 -5.50 -18.07 34.61
C MET A 634 -6.16 -17.18 35.67
N LEU A 635 -6.86 -16.12 35.26
CA LEU A 635 -7.45 -15.13 36.16
C LEU A 635 -8.77 -15.58 36.79
N GLY A 636 -9.51 -16.49 36.16
CA GLY A 636 -10.79 -17.03 36.66
C GLY A 636 -12.02 -16.25 36.18
N CYS A 637 -13.21 -16.78 36.47
CA CYS A 637 -14.44 -16.43 35.74
C CYS A 637 -15.50 -15.65 36.54
N SER A 638 -15.10 -14.94 37.59
CA SER A 638 -15.98 -13.96 38.23
C SER A 638 -16.07 -12.69 37.37
N HIS A 639 -17.21 -11.99 37.36
CA HIS A 639 -17.37 -10.74 36.57
C HIS A 639 -16.20 -9.76 36.74
N ALA A 640 -15.72 -9.57 37.97
CA ALA A 640 -14.62 -8.65 38.26
C ALA A 640 -13.27 -9.13 37.69
N ARG A 641 -12.98 -10.43 37.76
CA ARG A 641 -11.74 -11.02 37.25
C ARG A 641 -11.78 -11.17 35.72
N LEU A 642 -12.94 -11.44 35.16
CA LEU A 642 -13.17 -11.54 33.73
C LEU A 642 -13.03 -10.17 33.06
N LEU A 643 -13.64 -9.12 33.61
CA LEU A 643 -13.42 -7.74 33.16
C LEU A 643 -11.95 -7.31 33.32
N GLY A 644 -11.31 -7.67 34.43
CA GLY A 644 -9.88 -7.40 34.64
C GLY A 644 -9.00 -8.11 33.59
N GLY A 645 -9.31 -9.37 33.29
CA GLY A 645 -8.63 -10.14 32.25
C GLY A 645 -8.83 -9.55 30.86
N LEU A 646 -10.06 -9.17 30.52
CA LEU A 646 -10.37 -8.50 29.25
C LEU A 646 -9.64 -7.16 29.14
N CYS A 647 -9.59 -6.37 30.22
CA CYS A 647 -8.85 -5.12 30.27
C CYS A 647 -7.36 -5.35 29.99
N VAL A 648 -6.71 -6.25 30.73
CA VAL A 648 -5.28 -6.55 30.58
C VAL A 648 -4.96 -7.09 29.18
N VAL A 649 -5.74 -8.05 28.69
CA VAL A 649 -5.55 -8.66 27.37
C VAL A 649 -5.76 -7.63 26.26
N THR A 650 -6.84 -6.84 26.32
CA THR A 650 -7.13 -5.84 25.27
C THR A 650 -6.06 -4.76 25.25
N THR A 651 -5.63 -4.28 26.43
CA THR A 651 -4.54 -3.29 26.56
C THR A 651 -3.26 -3.85 25.95
N PHE A 652 -2.88 -5.09 26.31
CA PHE A 652 -1.67 -5.72 25.80
C PHE A 652 -1.72 -5.98 24.29
N ILE A 653 -2.83 -6.48 23.75
CA ILE A 653 -2.97 -6.70 22.30
C ILE A 653 -2.88 -5.37 21.55
N SER A 654 -3.52 -4.33 22.07
CA SER A 654 -3.54 -3.01 21.43
C SER A 654 -2.20 -2.27 21.49
N MET A 655 -1.24 -2.72 22.30
CA MET A 655 0.14 -2.24 22.22
C MET A 655 0.80 -2.57 20.89
N TRP A 656 0.38 -3.65 20.22
CA TRP A 656 1.07 -4.22 19.05
C TRP A 656 0.20 -4.24 17.81
N VAL A 657 -1.11 -4.20 18.00
CA VAL A 657 -2.13 -4.25 16.95
C VAL A 657 -2.97 -2.97 17.05
N SER A 658 -3.44 -2.44 15.92
CA SER A 658 -4.28 -1.23 15.93
C SER A 658 -5.48 -1.36 16.86
N ASN A 659 -5.86 -0.26 17.54
CA ASN A 659 -6.97 -0.23 18.49
C ASN A 659 -8.28 -0.81 17.90
N THR A 660 -8.55 -0.51 16.63
CA THR A 660 -9.70 -1.01 15.87
C THR A 660 -9.69 -2.53 15.77
N ALA A 661 -8.57 -3.11 15.35
CA ALA A 661 -8.43 -4.55 15.20
C ALA A 661 -8.45 -5.25 16.57
N ALA A 662 -7.77 -4.69 17.58
CA ALA A 662 -7.83 -5.20 18.95
C ALA A 662 -9.28 -5.29 19.46
N THR A 663 -10.08 -4.23 19.24
CA THR A 663 -11.49 -4.20 19.64
C THR A 663 -12.34 -5.19 18.83
N ALA A 664 -12.18 -5.20 17.50
CA ALA A 664 -12.92 -6.11 16.61
C ALA A 664 -12.66 -7.58 16.93
N MET A 665 -11.43 -7.95 17.31
CA MET A 665 -11.07 -9.31 17.72
C MET A 665 -11.69 -9.71 19.06
N MET A 666 -11.83 -8.76 20.00
CA MET A 666 -12.37 -9.05 21.33
C MET A 666 -13.90 -9.13 21.33
N ILE A 667 -14.61 -8.46 20.42
CA ILE A 667 -16.08 -8.45 20.36
C ILE A 667 -16.69 -9.86 20.27
N PRO A 668 -16.28 -10.75 19.33
CA PRO A 668 -16.80 -12.12 19.28
C PRO A 668 -16.54 -12.92 20.55
N ILE A 669 -15.39 -12.71 21.19
CA ILE A 669 -15.03 -13.37 22.46
C ILE A 669 -15.97 -12.91 23.57
N ILE A 670 -16.23 -11.61 23.64
CA ILE A 670 -17.17 -11.01 24.60
C ILE A 670 -18.56 -11.59 24.40
N PHE A 671 -19.06 -11.67 23.16
CA PHE A 671 -20.39 -12.25 22.91
C PHE A 671 -20.46 -13.74 23.24
N ALA A 672 -19.43 -14.51 22.93
CA ALA A 672 -19.38 -15.91 23.32
C ALA A 672 -19.43 -16.08 24.84
N ILE A 673 -18.78 -15.20 25.60
CA ILE A 673 -18.84 -15.20 27.07
C ILE A 673 -20.22 -14.76 27.57
N LEU A 674 -20.78 -13.69 27.00
CA LEU A 674 -22.07 -13.13 27.42
C LEU A 674 -23.23 -14.09 27.16
N GLN A 675 -23.27 -14.73 26.00
CA GLN A 675 -24.31 -15.69 25.62
C GLN A 675 -24.36 -16.87 26.62
N GLU A 676 -23.19 -17.38 26.97
CA GLU A 676 -23.09 -18.49 27.92
C GLU A 676 -23.45 -18.07 29.35
N LEU A 677 -23.19 -16.82 29.73
CA LEU A 677 -23.65 -16.27 31.01
C LEU A 677 -25.17 -16.07 31.07
N GLU A 678 -25.79 -15.75 29.93
CA GLU A 678 -27.24 -15.58 29.78
C GLU A 678 -27.98 -16.92 29.92
N GLU A 679 -27.48 -17.99 29.27
CA GLU A 679 -28.05 -19.34 29.37
C GLU A 679 -28.11 -19.86 30.83
N VAL A 680 -27.14 -19.47 31.67
CA VAL A 680 -27.13 -19.81 33.10
C VAL A 680 -28.17 -19.03 33.89
N CYS A 681 -28.34 -17.74 33.59
CA CYS A 681 -29.38 -16.94 34.22
C CYS A 681 -30.76 -17.48 33.89
N ASP A 682 -31.00 -17.84 32.62
CA ASP A 682 -32.26 -18.47 32.22
C ASP A 682 -32.46 -19.82 32.89
N PHE A 683 -31.43 -20.67 33.00
CA PHE A 683 -31.53 -21.97 33.65
C PHE A 683 -31.80 -21.90 35.17
N LEU A 684 -31.27 -20.90 35.88
CA LEU A 684 -31.55 -20.70 37.31
C LEU A 684 -32.88 -19.98 37.57
N ILE A 685 -33.25 -19.02 36.72
CA ILE A 685 -34.41 -18.16 36.94
C ILE A 685 -35.68 -18.81 36.42
N LEU A 686 -35.67 -19.51 35.27
CA LEU A 686 -36.89 -20.14 34.73
C LEU A 686 -37.53 -21.11 35.70
N PRO A 687 -36.85 -22.06 36.37
CA PRO A 687 -37.51 -23.02 37.26
C PRO A 687 -38.13 -22.36 38.49
N LEU A 688 -37.47 -21.33 39.05
CA LEU A 688 -37.97 -20.54 40.17
C LEU A 688 -39.15 -19.66 39.75
N LEU A 689 -39.11 -19.08 38.55
CA LEU A 689 -40.22 -18.32 37.98
C LEU A 689 -41.38 -19.25 37.59
N TYR A 690 -41.10 -20.46 37.09
CA TYR A 690 -42.11 -21.48 36.76
C TYR A 690 -42.76 -22.01 38.03
N LEU A 691 -42.00 -22.23 39.10
CA LEU A 691 -42.52 -22.58 40.42
C LEU A 691 -43.34 -21.43 41.02
N LEU A 692 -42.88 -20.18 40.88
CA LEU A 692 -43.61 -19.00 41.35
C LEU A 692 -44.87 -18.73 40.51
N VAL A 693 -44.83 -18.99 39.19
CA VAL A 693 -45.97 -18.89 38.27
C VAL A 693 -46.94 -20.04 38.48
N ILE A 694 -46.49 -21.25 38.81
CA ILE A 694 -47.35 -22.36 39.26
C ILE A 694 -48.00 -22.01 40.61
N LEU A 695 -47.24 -21.43 41.54
CA LEU A 695 -47.74 -20.98 42.85
C LEU A 695 -48.72 -19.80 42.71
N LEU A 696 -48.48 -18.87 41.77
CA LEU A 696 -49.38 -17.75 41.45
C LEU A 696 -50.59 -18.18 40.63
N SER A 697 -50.46 -19.16 39.74
CA SER A 697 -51.57 -19.66 38.90
C SER A 697 -52.55 -20.53 39.69
N LEU A 698 -52.13 -21.11 40.82
CA LEU A 698 -53.03 -21.70 41.83
C LEU A 698 -53.79 -20.65 42.67
N LEU A 699 -53.34 -19.39 42.67
CA LEU A 699 -53.89 -18.29 43.49
C LEU A 699 -54.67 -17.24 42.70
N LEU A 700 -54.56 -17.19 41.36
CA LEU A 700 -55.28 -16.23 40.53
C LEU A 700 -55.95 -16.90 39.32
N PHE A 701 -57.20 -17.32 39.54
CA PHE A 701 -58.17 -17.60 38.48
C PHE A 701 -58.76 -16.26 37.97
N PHE A 702 -57.99 -15.33 37.42
CA PHE A 702 -58.53 -14.14 36.72
C PHE A 702 -57.48 -13.41 35.85
N ARG A 703 -57.82 -13.20 34.57
CA ARG A 703 -57.17 -12.38 33.51
C ARG A 703 -55.81 -12.84 32.94
N LEU A 704 -55.91 -13.54 31.79
CA LEU A 704 -54.86 -13.72 30.80
C LEU A 704 -54.93 -12.55 29.79
N ASP A 705 -54.13 -11.50 29.97
CA ASP A 705 -54.10 -10.35 29.05
C ASP A 705 -52.74 -9.60 29.07
N LEU A 706 -51.62 -10.35 29.16
CA LEU A 706 -50.27 -9.77 29.28
C LEU A 706 -49.19 -10.45 28.41
N LEU A 707 -49.56 -10.97 27.23
CA LEU A 707 -48.60 -11.41 26.22
C LEU A 707 -48.97 -10.87 24.83
N LYS A 708 -48.90 -9.55 24.67
CA LYS A 708 -48.57 -8.92 23.40
C LYS A 708 -47.18 -8.30 23.55
N CYS A 709 -46.15 -9.10 23.27
CA CYS A 709 -44.77 -8.61 23.18
C CYS A 709 -44.68 -7.68 21.95
N SER A 710 -44.61 -6.38 22.22
CA SER A 710 -44.26 -5.34 21.25
C SER A 710 -42.87 -5.60 20.70
N GLN A 711 -42.68 -5.40 19.39
CA GLN A 711 -41.37 -5.28 18.74
C GLN A 711 -40.60 -4.08 19.33
N ASN A 712 -40.03 -4.24 20.52
CA ASN A 712 -39.16 -3.25 21.13
C ASN A 712 -37.71 -3.61 20.76
N THR A 713 -37.00 -2.63 20.22
CA THR A 713 -35.54 -2.65 20.04
C THR A 713 -34.87 -3.16 21.32
N LEU A 714 -34.20 -4.31 21.26
CA LEU A 714 -33.44 -4.89 22.37
C LEU A 714 -32.32 -3.92 22.78
N LEU A 715 -32.42 -3.34 23.97
CA LEU A 715 -31.38 -2.48 24.55
C LEU A 715 -30.40 -3.33 25.37
N PRO A 716 -29.08 -3.05 25.31
CA PRO A 716 -28.08 -3.83 26.03
C PRO A 716 -28.21 -3.66 27.54
N SER A 717 -27.95 -4.74 28.29
CA SER A 717 -27.85 -4.68 29.76
C SER A 717 -26.61 -3.87 30.19
N LYS A 718 -26.60 -3.35 31.42
CA LYS A 718 -25.40 -2.68 31.99
C LYS A 718 -24.19 -3.61 32.07
N VAL A 719 -24.42 -4.91 32.24
CA VAL A 719 -23.37 -5.94 32.21
C VAL A 719 -22.79 -6.02 30.81
N THR A 720 -23.62 -6.23 29.78
CA THR A 720 -23.20 -6.24 28.36
C THR A 720 -22.41 -4.97 28.00
N MET A 721 -22.90 -3.80 28.42
CA MET A 721 -22.19 -2.54 28.22
C MET A 721 -20.83 -2.49 28.91
N SER A 722 -20.71 -3.03 30.14
CA SER A 722 -19.45 -3.05 30.87
C SER A 722 -18.35 -3.82 30.13
N TYR A 723 -18.69 -4.96 29.51
CA TYR A 723 -17.77 -5.77 28.72
C TYR A 723 -17.36 -5.09 27.41
N LEU A 724 -18.30 -4.45 26.74
CA LEU A 724 -18.04 -3.75 25.48
C LEU A 724 -17.21 -2.48 25.70
N LEU A 725 -17.56 -1.66 26.69
CA LEU A 725 -16.88 -0.40 26.97
C LEU A 725 -15.47 -0.60 27.53
N ILE A 726 -15.25 -1.59 28.41
CA ILE A 726 -13.91 -1.85 28.95
C ILE A 726 -12.95 -2.22 27.83
N THR A 727 -13.40 -3.00 26.83
CA THR A 727 -12.58 -3.36 25.68
C THR A 727 -12.27 -2.17 24.79
N ALA A 728 -13.27 -1.35 24.43
CA ALA A 728 -13.00 -0.16 23.62
C ALA A 728 -12.01 0.81 24.28
N TYR A 729 -12.20 1.08 25.58
CA TYR A 729 -11.35 2.01 26.32
C TYR A 729 -9.95 1.44 26.59
N SER A 730 -9.84 0.15 26.95
CA SER A 730 -8.56 -0.54 27.11
C SER A 730 -7.77 -0.63 25.80
N ALA A 731 -8.43 -0.79 24.65
CA ALA A 731 -7.77 -0.73 23.36
C ALA A 731 -7.15 0.66 23.14
N THR A 732 -7.91 1.73 23.39
CA THR A 732 -7.40 3.10 23.29
C THR A 732 -6.20 3.37 24.19
N PHE A 733 -6.23 2.92 25.45
CA PHE A 733 -5.08 3.06 26.35
C PHE A 733 -3.90 2.19 25.91
N GLY A 734 -4.14 0.94 25.53
CA GLY A 734 -3.11 0.02 25.06
C GLY A 734 -2.35 0.53 23.84
N GLY A 735 -3.05 1.19 22.92
CA GLY A 735 -2.44 1.86 21.75
C GLY A 735 -1.35 2.86 22.11
N THR A 736 -1.42 3.49 23.29
CA THR A 736 -0.39 4.46 23.73
C THR A 736 0.91 3.80 24.19
N GLY A 737 0.89 2.51 24.52
CA GLY A 737 2.01 1.81 25.18
C GLY A 737 3.26 1.64 24.33
N THR A 738 3.12 1.55 23.01
CA THR A 738 4.26 1.49 22.07
C THR A 738 4.07 2.48 20.93
N ILE A 739 5.15 2.77 20.21
CA ILE A 739 5.09 3.71 19.08
C ILE A 739 4.23 3.18 17.92
N VAL A 740 4.05 1.86 17.81
CA VAL A 740 3.29 1.21 16.72
C VAL A 740 1.79 1.10 17.03
N GLY A 741 1.41 1.11 18.31
CA GLY A 741 0.05 0.79 18.75
C GLY A 741 -1.04 1.71 18.16
N THR A 742 -0.76 3.02 18.03
CA THR A 742 -1.69 4.00 17.44
C THR A 742 -1.00 4.93 16.45
N GLY A 743 -1.73 5.35 15.42
CA GLY A 743 -1.24 6.27 14.39
C GLY A 743 -0.82 7.64 14.93
N THR A 744 -1.38 8.10 16.06
CA THR A 744 -1.01 9.36 16.71
C THR A 744 0.43 9.37 17.21
N ASN A 745 0.90 8.25 17.78
CA ASN A 745 2.29 8.11 18.26
C ASN A 745 3.27 8.23 17.08
N LEU A 746 2.92 7.63 15.95
CA LEU A 746 3.68 7.72 14.71
C LEU A 746 3.64 9.14 14.13
N THR A 747 2.48 9.80 14.13
CA THR A 747 2.35 11.20 13.74
C THR A 747 3.30 12.08 14.56
N PHE A 748 3.31 11.91 15.87
CA PHE A 748 4.24 12.65 16.74
C PHE A 748 5.70 12.37 16.38
N LYS A 749 6.11 11.10 16.30
CA LYS A 749 7.50 10.73 15.97
C LYS A 749 7.94 11.39 14.66
N GLY A 750 7.13 11.26 13.62
CA GLY A 750 7.45 11.82 12.31
C GLY A 750 7.46 13.35 12.29
N ILE A 751 6.51 14.01 12.96
CA ILE A 751 6.50 15.48 13.06
C ILE A 751 7.70 15.98 13.86
N PHE A 752 7.98 15.37 15.01
CA PHE A 752 9.12 15.72 15.87
C PHE A 752 10.45 15.57 15.12
N GLU A 753 10.70 14.42 14.50
CA GLU A 753 11.93 14.18 13.73
C GLU A 753 12.03 15.06 12.46
N SER A 754 10.89 15.43 11.86
CA SER A 754 10.89 16.37 10.73
C SER A 754 11.14 17.82 11.15
N THR A 755 10.76 18.18 12.38
CA THR A 755 10.87 19.54 12.91
C THR A 755 12.22 19.77 13.57
N PHE A 756 12.77 18.75 14.22
CA PHE A 756 14.02 18.80 14.97
C PHE A 756 14.98 17.70 14.47
N PRO A 757 15.53 17.83 13.25
CA PRO A 757 16.38 16.79 12.66
C PRO A 757 17.71 16.60 13.40
N THR A 758 18.19 17.62 14.12
CA THR A 758 19.40 17.58 14.96
C THR A 758 19.14 16.98 16.35
N ALA A 759 17.87 16.81 16.75
CA ALA A 759 17.54 16.09 17.96
C ALA A 759 17.82 14.59 17.77
N GLY A 760 18.24 13.89 18.84
CA GLY A 760 18.61 12.46 18.82
C GLY A 760 17.48 11.45 18.50
N GLY A 761 16.40 11.88 17.86
CA GLY A 761 15.20 11.10 17.57
C GLY A 761 14.49 10.62 18.84
N ILE A 762 13.36 9.92 18.67
CA ILE A 762 12.73 9.21 19.78
C ILE A 762 12.73 7.73 19.47
N ASN A 763 13.51 6.99 20.26
CA ASN A 763 13.67 5.56 20.07
C ASN A 763 12.42 4.81 20.55
N PHE A 764 12.21 3.61 20.00
CA PHE A 764 11.13 2.72 20.46
C PHE A 764 11.20 2.48 21.97
N THR A 765 12.39 2.22 22.50
CA THR A 765 12.64 1.95 23.92
C THR A 765 12.24 3.12 24.82
N ASP A 766 12.68 4.33 24.47
CA ASP A 766 12.41 5.54 25.25
C ASP A 766 10.90 5.81 25.31
N TRP A 767 10.22 5.68 24.17
CA TRP A 767 8.76 5.79 24.10
C TRP A 767 8.06 4.76 25.00
N MET A 768 8.49 3.49 24.94
CA MET A 768 7.88 2.42 25.71
C MET A 768 8.05 2.64 27.22
N ILE A 769 9.26 3.02 27.67
CA ILE A 769 9.54 3.29 29.08
C ILE A 769 8.73 4.50 29.59
N ALA A 770 8.59 5.55 28.78
CA ALA A 770 7.77 6.71 29.12
C ALA A 770 6.27 6.37 29.17
N SER A 771 5.78 5.58 28.20
CA SER A 771 4.34 5.33 28.00
C SER A 771 3.78 4.22 28.87
N PHE A 772 4.60 3.26 29.29
CA PHE A 772 4.12 2.06 29.98
C PHE A 772 3.42 2.35 31.32
N PRO A 773 3.96 3.20 32.23
CA PRO A 773 3.31 3.46 33.52
C PRO A 773 1.94 4.13 33.41
N GLN A 774 1.80 5.15 32.55
CA GLN A 774 0.51 5.79 32.32
C GLN A 774 -0.51 4.85 31.67
N MET A 775 -0.08 3.99 30.73
CA MET A 775 -0.95 3.02 30.08
C MET A 775 -1.56 2.07 31.11
N VAL A 776 -0.72 1.52 32.00
CA VAL A 776 -1.15 0.61 33.07
C VAL A 776 -2.07 1.33 34.05
N LEU A 777 -1.71 2.54 34.49
CA LEU A 777 -2.52 3.31 35.44
C LEU A 777 -3.89 3.66 34.86
N ASN A 778 -3.96 4.16 33.62
CA ASN A 778 -5.22 4.47 32.95
C ASN A 778 -6.08 3.22 32.74
N SER A 779 -5.48 2.09 32.36
CA SER A 779 -6.20 0.82 32.19
C SER A 779 -6.75 0.31 33.51
N PHE A 780 -5.99 0.43 34.60
CA PHE A 780 -6.45 0.10 35.95
C PHE A 780 -7.61 0.99 36.40
N CYS A 781 -7.51 2.30 36.18
CA CYS A 781 -8.60 3.25 36.46
C CYS A 781 -9.86 2.90 35.65
N THR A 782 -9.71 2.47 34.40
CA THR A 782 -10.82 2.01 33.55
C THR A 782 -11.51 0.78 34.13
N TRP A 783 -10.73 -0.23 34.54
CA TRP A 783 -11.26 -1.43 35.18
C TRP A 783 -12.03 -1.10 36.46
N LEU A 784 -11.47 -0.24 37.32
CA LEU A 784 -12.13 0.19 38.55
C LEU A 784 -13.40 0.99 38.26
N TYR A 785 -13.34 1.93 37.31
CA TYR A 785 -14.45 2.77 36.88
C TYR A 785 -15.65 1.93 36.42
N VAL A 786 -15.42 1.00 35.48
CA VAL A 786 -16.48 0.15 34.93
C VAL A 786 -17.13 -0.69 36.03
N ARG A 787 -16.32 -1.19 36.98
CA ARG A 787 -16.81 -1.99 38.10
C ARG A 787 -17.66 -1.19 39.09
N ILE A 788 -17.30 0.07 39.36
CA ILE A 788 -18.05 0.95 40.28
C ILE A 788 -19.38 1.39 39.65
N VAL A 789 -19.35 1.79 38.39
CA VAL A 789 -20.51 2.42 37.72
C VAL A 789 -21.50 1.39 37.19
N PHE A 790 -21.03 0.34 36.51
CA PHE A 790 -21.90 -0.62 35.84
C PHE A 790 -22.22 -1.86 36.67
N LEU A 791 -21.30 -2.31 37.53
CA LEU A 791 -21.49 -3.52 38.36
C LEU A 791 -21.81 -3.22 39.83
N GLY A 792 -21.94 -1.95 40.22
CA GLY A 792 -22.40 -1.56 41.55
C GLY A 792 -21.47 -1.98 42.70
N TYR A 793 -20.15 -2.06 42.49
CA TYR A 793 -19.19 -2.52 43.50
C TYR A 793 -19.26 -1.78 44.84
N LEU A 794 -19.41 -0.45 44.81
CA LEU A 794 -19.59 0.38 46.01
C LEU A 794 -21.05 0.46 46.48
N ARG A 795 -21.97 -0.24 45.79
CA ARG A 795 -23.41 -0.27 46.06
C ARG A 795 -23.94 -1.71 46.04
N PRO A 796 -23.52 -2.58 46.99
CA PRO A 796 -23.80 -4.03 46.94
C PRO A 796 -25.30 -4.39 46.98
N ARG A 797 -26.14 -3.50 47.50
CA ARG A 797 -27.60 -3.67 47.58
C ARG A 797 -28.37 -3.08 46.39
N SER A 798 -27.67 -2.60 45.36
CA SER A 798 -28.31 -2.03 44.16
C SER A 798 -28.80 -3.11 43.20
N LYS A 799 -29.84 -2.79 42.40
CA LYS A 799 -30.36 -3.68 41.35
C LYS A 799 -29.27 -4.12 40.37
N ASP A 800 -28.33 -3.23 40.08
CA ASP A 800 -27.20 -3.49 39.19
C ASP A 800 -26.22 -4.50 39.79
N ALA A 801 -25.93 -4.41 41.09
CA ALA A 801 -25.05 -5.35 41.80
C ALA A 801 -25.68 -6.76 41.89
N LEU A 802 -26.99 -6.85 42.10
CA LEU A 802 -27.70 -8.13 42.04
C LEU A 802 -27.66 -8.75 40.64
N ALA A 803 -27.90 -7.97 39.59
CA ALA A 803 -27.82 -8.45 38.20
C ALA A 803 -26.39 -8.86 37.79
N ALA A 804 -25.37 -8.26 38.41
CA ALA A 804 -23.96 -8.58 38.19
C ALA A 804 -23.44 -9.71 39.11
N THR A 805 -24.26 -10.31 39.96
CA THR A 805 -23.81 -11.40 40.84
C THR A 805 -23.98 -12.73 40.13
N ILE A 806 -22.91 -13.25 39.54
CA ILE A 806 -22.84 -14.65 39.11
C ILE A 806 -22.66 -15.50 40.37
N GLY A 807 -23.61 -16.38 40.67
CA GLY A 807 -23.42 -17.41 41.70
C GLY A 807 -22.25 -18.34 41.35
N LYS A 808 -21.79 -19.17 42.30
CA LYS A 808 -20.68 -20.12 42.06
C LYS A 808 -20.88 -21.02 40.83
N GLU A 809 -22.14 -21.33 40.49
CA GLU A 809 -22.51 -22.14 39.34
C GLU A 809 -22.20 -21.46 38.00
N GLY A 810 -22.51 -20.17 37.82
CA GLY A 810 -22.18 -19.47 36.58
C GLY A 810 -20.69 -19.20 36.39
N GLU A 811 -19.92 -19.08 37.49
CA GLU A 811 -18.45 -19.01 37.39
C GLU A 811 -17.87 -20.33 36.86
N ILE A 812 -18.43 -21.47 37.29
CA ILE A 812 -18.02 -22.79 36.81
C ILE A 812 -18.34 -22.94 35.33
N ILE A 813 -19.52 -22.49 34.89
CA ILE A 813 -19.97 -22.61 33.50
C ILE A 813 -19.12 -21.72 32.59
N ALA A 814 -18.93 -20.45 32.93
CA ALA A 814 -18.04 -19.56 32.18
C ALA A 814 -16.59 -20.11 32.11
N ASN A 815 -16.10 -20.75 33.16
CA ASN A 815 -14.79 -21.40 33.15
C ASN A 815 -14.75 -22.64 32.24
N ASN A 816 -15.83 -23.42 32.19
CA ASN A 816 -15.95 -24.56 31.29
C ASN A 816 -15.99 -24.11 29.82
N VAL A 817 -16.67 -23.01 29.51
CA VAL A 817 -16.68 -22.39 28.17
C VAL A 817 -15.31 -21.93 27.75
N VAL A 818 -14.63 -21.14 28.59
CA VAL A 818 -13.26 -20.68 28.30
C VAL A 818 -12.32 -21.87 28.10
N LYS A 819 -12.44 -22.92 28.92
CA LYS A 819 -11.68 -24.16 28.75
C LYS A 819 -12.04 -24.93 27.48
N ALA A 820 -13.32 -24.99 27.11
CA ALA A 820 -13.80 -25.64 25.89
C ALA A 820 -13.27 -24.92 24.65
N ARG A 821 -13.43 -23.59 24.58
CA ARG A 821 -12.87 -22.74 23.50
C ARG A 821 -11.35 -22.82 23.44
N TYR A 822 -10.66 -22.84 24.57
CA TYR A 822 -9.21 -23.05 24.59
C TYR A 822 -8.81 -24.45 24.10
N LYS A 823 -9.64 -25.47 24.35
CA LYS A 823 -9.42 -26.84 23.88
C LYS A 823 -9.70 -26.97 22.36
N GLU A 824 -10.66 -26.21 21.82
CA GLU A 824 -10.94 -26.12 20.37
C GLU A 824 -9.73 -25.61 19.57
N LEU A 825 -8.90 -24.74 20.16
CA LEU A 825 -7.66 -24.26 19.53
C LEU A 825 -6.58 -25.36 19.36
N GLY A 826 -6.74 -26.52 20.00
CA GLY A 826 -5.77 -27.62 19.91
C GLY A 826 -4.38 -27.30 20.49
N PRO A 827 -3.38 -28.18 20.26
CA PRO A 827 -2.01 -27.95 20.68
C PRO A 827 -1.38 -26.77 19.92
N LEU A 828 -0.31 -26.18 20.49
CA LEU A 828 0.41 -25.08 19.87
C LEU A 828 0.95 -25.52 18.50
N SER A 829 0.47 -24.87 17.45
CA SER A 829 0.90 -25.13 16.07
C SER A 829 2.29 -24.55 15.81
N PHE A 830 3.00 -25.11 14.83
CA PHE A 830 4.28 -24.54 14.38
C PHE A 830 4.11 -23.11 13.85
N HIS A 831 2.97 -22.82 13.21
CA HIS A 831 2.62 -21.50 12.72
C HIS A 831 2.53 -20.48 13.86
N GLU A 832 1.80 -20.79 14.94
CA GLU A 832 1.70 -19.95 16.13
C GLU A 832 3.07 -19.78 16.82
N PHE A 833 3.83 -20.87 16.97
CA PHE A 833 5.13 -20.85 17.62
C PHE A 833 6.16 -20.01 16.83
N GLY A 834 6.22 -20.18 15.50
CA GLY A 834 7.14 -19.43 14.64
C GLY A 834 6.88 -17.93 14.68
N ILE A 835 5.60 -17.51 14.67
CA ILE A 835 5.22 -16.10 14.79
C ILE A 835 5.53 -15.56 16.20
N ALA A 836 5.26 -16.34 17.26
CA ALA A 836 5.60 -15.94 18.62
C ALA A 836 7.12 -15.69 18.80
N VAL A 837 7.96 -16.58 18.26
CA VAL A 837 9.43 -16.43 18.30
C VAL A 837 9.89 -15.20 17.54
N LEU A 838 9.41 -14.98 16.31
CA LEU A 838 9.77 -13.80 15.52
C LEU A 838 9.27 -12.49 16.15
N PHE A 839 8.09 -12.51 16.77
CA PHE A 839 7.55 -11.38 17.50
C PHE A 839 8.42 -11.02 18.71
N ILE A 840 8.79 -11.99 19.53
CA ILE A 840 9.71 -11.79 20.67
C ILE A 840 11.08 -11.31 20.20
N MET A 841 11.58 -11.87 19.09
CA MET A 841 12.84 -11.44 18.47
C MET A 841 12.77 -9.98 17.99
N CYS A 842 11.66 -9.56 17.37
CA CYS A 842 11.47 -8.17 16.95
C CYS A 842 11.50 -7.20 18.14
N ILE A 843 10.80 -7.54 19.24
CA ILE A 843 10.79 -6.74 20.47
C ILE A 843 12.21 -6.66 21.04
N PHE A 844 12.93 -7.77 21.09
CA PHE A 844 14.32 -7.81 21.56
C PHE A 844 15.22 -6.89 20.72
N LEU A 845 15.12 -6.98 19.39
CA LEU A 845 15.88 -6.11 18.49
C LEU A 845 15.53 -4.63 18.66
N TRP A 846 14.27 -4.26 18.89
CA TRP A 846 13.91 -2.87 19.18
C TRP A 846 14.49 -2.39 20.51
N ILE A 847 14.31 -3.15 21.59
CA ILE A 847 14.76 -2.76 22.94
C ILE A 847 16.28 -2.55 22.96
N PHE A 848 17.04 -3.48 22.39
CA PHE A 848 18.50 -3.46 22.42
C PHE A 848 19.16 -2.72 21.25
N ARG A 849 18.37 -2.03 20.40
CA ARG A 849 18.92 -1.26 19.27
C ARG A 849 19.87 -0.18 19.75
N LYS A 850 19.35 0.73 20.58
CA LYS A 850 20.09 1.83 21.20
C LYS A 850 19.49 2.09 22.59
N PRO A 851 19.73 1.19 23.56
CA PRO A 851 19.06 1.23 24.85
C PRO A 851 19.53 2.36 25.78
N GLY A 852 20.60 3.10 25.42
CA GLY A 852 21.12 4.24 26.17
C GLY A 852 21.97 3.89 27.40
N PHE A 853 21.71 2.74 28.06
CA PHE A 853 22.49 2.27 29.22
C PHE A 853 23.61 1.27 28.88
N ILE A 854 23.56 0.65 27.69
CA ILE A 854 24.65 -0.13 27.09
C ILE A 854 24.79 0.25 25.63
N VAL A 855 25.98 -0.02 25.06
CA VAL A 855 26.19 0.11 23.61
C VAL A 855 25.20 -0.81 22.90
N GLY A 856 24.36 -0.22 22.06
CA GLY A 856 23.32 -0.95 21.36
C GLY A 856 23.87 -1.77 20.19
N TRP A 857 23.12 -2.78 19.73
CA TRP A 857 23.59 -3.60 18.61
C TRP A 857 23.73 -2.78 17.32
N SER A 858 22.98 -1.67 17.15
CA SER A 858 23.13 -0.83 15.96
C SER A 858 24.48 -0.13 15.92
N GLU A 859 24.93 0.36 17.07
CA GLU A 859 26.21 1.08 17.21
C GLU A 859 27.40 0.12 17.16
N TYR A 860 27.20 -1.15 17.54
CA TYR A 860 28.23 -2.18 17.41
C TYR A 860 28.43 -2.64 15.96
N LEU A 861 27.37 -2.67 15.15
CA LEU A 861 27.44 -3.16 13.76
C LEU A 861 28.04 -2.13 12.80
N THR A 862 27.59 -0.87 12.88
CA THR A 862 27.97 0.17 11.92
C THR A 862 27.92 1.56 12.54
N ASP A 863 28.80 2.45 12.06
CA ASP A 863 28.76 3.88 12.40
C ASP A 863 27.60 4.64 11.73
N ILE A 864 26.90 4.00 10.79
CA ILE A 864 25.74 4.58 10.10
C ILE A 864 24.49 4.44 10.98
N GLU A 865 23.67 5.49 10.99
CA GLU A 865 22.43 5.52 11.78
C GLU A 865 21.41 4.46 11.31
N ILE A 866 21.13 3.50 12.21
CA ILE A 866 20.09 2.48 12.06
C ILE A 866 18.85 2.88 12.86
N LYS A 867 17.70 3.03 12.18
CA LYS A 867 16.41 3.40 12.79
C LYS A 867 15.47 2.19 12.97
N ASP A 868 14.22 2.44 13.39
CA ASP A 868 13.33 1.41 13.97
C ASP A 868 12.72 0.52 12.89
N SER A 869 12.72 0.97 11.64
CA SER A 869 12.18 0.19 10.53
C SER A 869 13.03 -1.03 10.19
N THR A 870 14.35 -0.97 10.40
CA THR A 870 15.27 -2.07 10.07
C THR A 870 14.94 -3.38 10.81
N PRO A 871 14.79 -3.43 12.15
CA PRO A 871 14.39 -4.65 12.86
C PRO A 871 13.07 -5.25 12.41
N VAL A 872 12.05 -4.42 12.22
CA VAL A 872 10.69 -4.89 11.92
C VAL A 872 10.55 -5.34 10.47
N ILE A 873 11.27 -4.71 9.53
CA ILE A 873 11.32 -5.17 8.15
C ILE A 873 12.15 -6.46 8.05
N LEU A 874 13.25 -6.58 8.80
CA LEU A 874 14.03 -7.82 8.87
C LEU A 874 13.17 -9.00 9.36
N THR A 875 12.45 -8.81 10.47
CA THR A 875 11.52 -9.84 10.99
C THR A 875 10.38 -10.14 10.01
N SER A 876 9.88 -9.11 9.31
CA SER A 876 8.87 -9.27 8.26
C SER A 876 9.38 -10.11 7.09
N ILE A 877 10.60 -9.89 6.61
CA ILE A 877 11.22 -10.70 5.55
C ILE A 877 11.35 -12.16 6.01
N LEU A 878 11.78 -12.41 7.25
CA LEU A 878 11.93 -13.76 7.79
C LEU A 878 10.60 -14.54 7.85
N MET A 879 9.47 -13.88 8.06
CA MET A 879 8.14 -14.53 8.02
C MET A 879 7.80 -15.15 6.66
N PHE A 880 8.43 -14.69 5.57
CA PHE A 880 8.26 -15.28 4.24
C PHE A 880 9.18 -16.48 3.98
N PHE A 881 10.28 -16.60 4.73
CA PHE A 881 11.21 -17.73 4.62
C PHE A 881 10.75 -18.94 5.44
N ILE A 882 10.21 -18.71 6.63
CA ILE A 882 9.83 -19.79 7.54
C ILE A 882 8.50 -20.41 7.08
N PRO A 883 8.42 -21.73 6.80
CA PRO A 883 7.19 -22.39 6.40
C PRO A 883 6.20 -22.47 7.57
N LYS A 884 4.90 -22.28 7.32
CA LYS A 884 3.85 -22.40 8.35
C LYS A 884 3.72 -23.82 8.93
N ASP A 885 3.96 -24.84 8.10
CA ASP A 885 3.89 -26.25 8.50
C ASP A 885 5.21 -26.95 8.16
N PRO A 886 5.90 -27.58 9.13
CA PRO A 886 7.18 -28.27 8.91
C PRO A 886 6.99 -29.65 8.28
N THR A 887 6.05 -29.76 7.34
CA THR A 887 5.72 -31.01 6.63
C THR A 887 6.89 -31.57 5.81
N PHE A 888 7.89 -30.74 5.49
CA PHE A 888 9.13 -31.16 4.84
C PHE A 888 9.90 -32.22 5.64
N ILE A 889 9.76 -32.26 6.97
CA ILE A 889 10.43 -33.25 7.83
C ILE A 889 9.88 -34.66 7.56
N HIS A 890 8.60 -34.79 7.23
CA HIS A 890 7.93 -36.07 6.98
C HIS A 890 8.04 -36.53 5.52
N PHE A 891 8.83 -35.83 4.69
CA PHE A 891 8.95 -36.12 3.28
C PHE A 891 9.48 -37.53 3.00
N TRP A 892 10.47 -37.98 3.77
CA TRP A 892 11.03 -39.34 3.69
C TRP A 892 10.35 -40.33 4.65
N SER A 893 9.14 -40.01 5.15
CA SER A 893 8.38 -40.94 5.99
C SER A 893 8.11 -42.26 5.25
N LYS A 894 8.23 -43.38 5.97
CA LYS A 894 7.85 -44.71 5.47
C LYS A 894 6.35 -44.81 5.16
N ASP A 895 5.54 -44.02 5.85
CA ASP A 895 4.09 -43.95 5.64
C ASP A 895 3.73 -42.98 4.48
N PRO A 896 3.15 -43.47 3.36
CA PRO A 896 2.79 -42.64 2.21
C PRO A 896 1.77 -41.55 2.52
N LYS A 897 0.85 -41.77 3.49
CA LYS A 897 -0.20 -40.78 3.84
C LYS A 897 0.36 -39.55 4.54
N LYS A 898 1.53 -39.67 5.17
CA LYS A 898 2.21 -38.57 5.88
C LYS A 898 3.10 -37.73 4.98
N ARG A 899 3.28 -38.11 3.72
CA ARG A 899 4.12 -37.38 2.77
C ARG A 899 3.37 -36.14 2.25
N PRO A 900 4.01 -34.96 2.21
CA PRO A 900 3.36 -33.76 1.71
C PRO A 900 3.14 -33.85 0.20
N VAL A 901 1.93 -33.50 -0.22
CA VAL A 901 1.53 -33.43 -1.65
C VAL A 901 1.59 -31.99 -2.15
N LYS A 902 1.54 -31.00 -1.25
CA LYS A 902 1.61 -29.56 -1.54
C LYS A 902 2.71 -28.91 -0.70
N THR A 903 3.24 -27.80 -1.20
CA THR A 903 4.23 -26.98 -0.51
C THR A 903 3.61 -26.25 0.67
N SER A 904 4.33 -26.18 1.79
CA SER A 904 3.96 -25.23 2.86
C SER A 904 4.18 -23.81 2.38
N GLU A 905 3.19 -22.95 2.61
CA GLU A 905 3.35 -21.50 2.48
C GLU A 905 4.23 -20.96 3.62
N GLY A 906 4.72 -19.72 3.48
CA GLY A 906 5.39 -19.01 4.58
C GLY A 906 4.43 -18.72 5.75
N LEU A 907 4.95 -18.24 6.87
CA LEU A 907 4.13 -17.82 8.04
C LEU A 907 3.11 -16.75 7.67
N ILE A 908 3.43 -15.92 6.66
CA ILE A 908 2.51 -14.97 6.04
C ILE A 908 2.68 -14.96 4.52
N THR A 909 1.63 -14.57 3.80
CA THR A 909 1.67 -14.38 2.35
C THR A 909 1.34 -12.93 1.98
N TRP A 910 1.86 -12.46 0.85
CA TRP A 910 1.63 -11.08 0.39
C TRP A 910 0.15 -10.78 0.18
N LYS A 911 -0.64 -11.76 -0.27
CA LYS A 911 -2.08 -11.61 -0.48
C LYS A 911 -2.84 -11.27 0.82
N VAL A 912 -2.42 -11.85 1.94
CA VAL A 912 -3.00 -11.55 3.26
C VAL A 912 -2.64 -10.13 3.69
N ILE A 913 -1.40 -9.71 3.48
CA ILE A 913 -0.95 -8.33 3.76
C ILE A 913 -1.72 -7.32 2.89
N GLU A 914 -1.72 -7.51 1.58
CA GLU A 914 -2.35 -6.60 0.61
C GLU A 914 -3.83 -6.36 0.90
N SER A 915 -4.55 -7.39 1.33
CA SER A 915 -5.98 -7.30 1.65
C SER A 915 -6.30 -6.69 3.02
N LYS A 916 -5.44 -6.90 4.03
CA LYS A 916 -5.67 -6.41 5.40
C LYS A 916 -5.01 -5.07 5.72
N MET A 917 -4.06 -4.62 4.90
CA MET A 917 -3.33 -3.37 5.14
C MET A 917 -4.21 -2.11 4.93
N PRO A 918 -4.30 -1.20 5.91
CA PRO A 918 -4.99 0.08 5.78
C PRO A 918 -4.09 1.13 5.11
N TRP A 919 -3.91 1.01 3.78
CA TRP A 919 -3.04 1.90 2.99
C TRP A 919 -3.40 3.39 3.08
N SER A 920 -4.65 3.73 3.42
CA SER A 920 -5.08 5.11 3.68
C SER A 920 -4.29 5.81 4.79
N LEU A 921 -3.89 5.07 5.84
CA LEU A 921 -3.14 5.62 6.96
C LEU A 921 -1.73 6.03 6.57
N MET A 922 -1.11 5.34 5.60
CA MET A 922 0.19 5.70 5.05
C MET A 922 0.16 7.12 4.45
N PHE A 923 -0.85 7.42 3.62
CA PHE A 923 -1.00 8.75 3.03
C PHE A 923 -1.36 9.81 4.06
N LEU A 924 -2.17 9.44 5.05
CA LEU A 924 -2.55 10.36 6.14
C LEU A 924 -1.35 10.84 6.95
N LEU A 925 -0.46 9.93 7.33
CA LEU A 925 0.79 10.27 7.99
C LEU A 925 1.67 11.14 7.08
N GLY A 926 1.82 10.73 5.81
CA GLY A 926 2.62 11.46 4.82
C GLY A 926 2.17 12.91 4.57
N GLY A 927 0.87 13.15 4.45
CA GLY A 927 0.29 14.47 4.28
C GLY A 927 0.54 15.37 5.51
N GLY A 928 0.44 14.81 6.72
CA GLY A 928 0.79 15.50 7.96
C GLY A 928 2.26 15.92 8.03
N PHE A 929 3.17 15.03 7.62
CA PHE A 929 4.60 15.35 7.55
C PHE A 929 4.91 16.41 6.50
N ALA A 930 4.21 16.38 5.35
CA ALA A 930 4.33 17.43 4.34
C ALA A 930 3.87 18.79 4.89
N ILE A 931 2.77 18.86 5.65
CA ILE A 931 2.31 20.09 6.32
C ILE A 931 3.37 20.61 7.29
N SER A 932 3.89 19.74 8.15
CA SER A 932 4.91 20.13 9.13
C SER A 932 6.12 20.75 8.44
N LYS A 933 6.66 20.05 7.43
CA LYS A 933 7.82 20.50 6.65
C LYS A 933 7.54 21.80 5.89
N GLY A 934 6.35 21.95 5.30
CA GLY A 934 5.95 23.17 4.61
C GLY A 934 5.76 24.36 5.56
N SER A 935 5.28 24.11 6.79
CA SER A 935 5.06 25.14 7.81
C SER A 935 6.38 25.70 8.34
N ILE A 936 7.40 24.84 8.48
CA ILE A 936 8.77 25.23 8.86
C ILE A 936 9.42 26.00 7.71
N HIS A 937 9.46 25.42 6.51
CA HIS A 937 10.12 26.02 5.35
C HIS A 937 9.53 27.39 4.96
N SER A 938 8.25 27.60 5.22
CA SER A 938 7.57 28.88 4.97
C SER A 938 7.65 29.87 6.13
N SER A 939 8.32 29.55 7.24
CA SER A 939 8.33 30.36 8.48
C SER A 939 6.94 30.67 9.07
N LEU A 940 5.87 30.02 8.59
CA LEU A 940 4.52 30.13 9.17
C LEU A 940 4.52 29.71 10.63
N ALA A 941 5.21 28.59 10.89
CA ALA A 941 5.53 28.05 12.18
C ALA A 941 6.04 29.12 13.18
N LYS A 942 7.04 29.90 12.77
CA LYS A 942 7.67 30.97 13.56
C LYS A 942 6.67 32.07 13.91
N LYS A 943 5.88 32.55 12.94
CA LYS A 943 4.89 33.62 13.17
C LYS A 943 3.77 33.21 14.13
N ILE A 944 3.33 31.95 14.07
CA ILE A 944 2.36 31.42 15.04
C ILE A 944 2.99 31.37 16.43
N GLY A 945 4.27 30.98 16.54
CA GLY A 945 5.03 31.04 17.78
C GLY A 945 5.14 32.46 18.37
N GLU A 946 5.49 33.45 17.54
CA GLU A 946 5.58 34.87 17.93
C GLU A 946 4.23 35.44 18.39
N ALA A 947 3.13 35.05 17.75
CA ALA A 947 1.79 35.44 18.17
C ALA A 947 1.40 34.88 19.55
N LEU A 948 2.04 33.78 19.97
CA LEU A 948 1.78 33.09 21.24
C LEU A 948 2.78 33.45 22.35
N THR A 949 3.77 34.31 22.09
CA THR A 949 4.72 34.81 23.10
C THR A 949 4.07 35.38 24.37
N PRO A 950 2.89 36.04 24.34
CA PRO A 950 2.22 36.49 25.58
C PRO A 950 1.94 35.36 26.59
N LEU A 951 1.82 34.11 26.12
CA LEU A 951 1.61 32.94 26.98
C LEU A 951 2.85 32.58 27.83
N LYS A 952 4.05 33.11 27.53
CA LYS A 952 5.27 32.93 28.34
C LYS A 952 5.09 33.40 29.79
N THR A 953 4.10 34.26 30.05
CA THR A 953 3.75 34.74 31.39
C THR A 953 3.00 33.69 32.24
N LEU A 954 2.45 32.65 31.63
CA LEU A 954 1.74 31.59 32.34
C LEU A 954 2.71 30.49 32.82
N PRO A 955 2.44 29.84 33.97
CA PRO A 955 3.24 28.71 34.40
C PRO A 955 3.11 27.54 33.42
N PRO A 956 4.19 26.79 33.12
CA PRO A 956 4.18 25.72 32.10
C PRO A 956 3.07 24.66 32.31
N ILE A 957 2.71 24.39 33.57
CA ILE A 957 1.64 23.44 33.90
C ILE A 957 0.25 23.97 33.50
N ALA A 958 0.00 25.27 33.59
CA ALA A 958 -1.29 25.86 33.16
C ALA A 958 -1.44 25.76 31.63
N ILE A 959 -0.34 25.91 30.91
CA ILE A 959 -0.27 25.78 29.45
C ILE A 959 -0.53 24.32 29.04
N LEU A 960 0.12 23.39 29.73
CA LEU A 960 -0.11 21.97 29.55
C LEU A 960 -1.58 21.59 29.77
N ILE A 961 -2.22 22.09 30.84
CA ILE A 961 -3.64 21.88 31.12
C ILE A 961 -4.52 22.41 29.98
N CYS A 962 -4.24 23.63 29.50
CA CYS A 962 -4.99 24.27 28.43
C CYS A 962 -4.92 23.45 27.14
N ILE A 963 -3.70 23.08 26.71
CA ILE A 963 -3.47 22.29 25.49
C ILE A 963 -4.13 20.92 25.59
N CYS A 964 -3.88 20.19 26.70
CA CYS A 964 -4.43 18.85 26.87
C CYS A 964 -5.97 18.87 26.89
N SER A 965 -6.59 19.87 27.53
CA SER A 965 -8.05 20.02 27.55
C SER A 965 -8.61 20.37 26.18
N PHE A 966 -7.94 21.25 25.43
CA PHE A 966 -8.32 21.64 24.07
C PHE A 966 -8.24 20.45 23.11
N VAL A 967 -7.07 19.79 23.05
CA VAL A 967 -6.83 18.64 22.16
C VAL A 967 -7.75 17.47 22.52
N GLY A 968 -7.90 17.16 23.81
CA GLY A 968 -8.78 16.09 24.29
C GLY A 968 -10.27 16.34 24.03
N THR A 969 -10.69 17.58 23.82
CA THR A 969 -12.08 17.89 23.45
C THR A 969 -12.29 17.78 21.95
N ILE A 970 -11.35 18.30 21.14
CA ILE A 970 -11.48 18.28 19.67
C ILE A 970 -11.38 16.85 19.13
N THR A 971 -10.55 16.00 19.72
CA THR A 971 -10.38 14.61 19.27
C THR A 971 -11.67 13.76 19.36
N GLU A 972 -12.67 14.18 20.14
CA GLU A 972 -13.98 13.50 20.18
C GLU A 972 -14.78 13.69 18.87
N PHE A 973 -14.48 14.76 18.12
CA PHE A 973 -15.22 15.16 16.91
C PHE A 973 -14.46 14.90 15.61
N THR A 974 -13.21 14.45 15.68
CA THR A 974 -12.32 14.33 14.52
C THR A 974 -11.42 13.11 14.68
N SER A 975 -10.97 12.51 13.57
CA SER A 975 -9.95 11.45 13.61
C SER A 975 -8.71 11.82 14.43
N ASN A 976 -8.34 10.94 15.37
CA ASN A 976 -7.17 11.07 16.25
C ASN A 976 -5.88 11.47 15.50
N VAL A 977 -5.62 10.86 14.33
CA VAL A 977 -4.42 11.13 13.52
C VAL A 977 -4.54 12.48 12.81
N GLY A 978 -5.74 12.84 12.36
CA GLY A 978 -6.03 14.12 11.71
C GLY A 978 -5.78 15.30 12.65
N ILE A 979 -6.28 15.24 13.90
CA ILE A 979 -6.05 16.30 14.87
C ILE A 979 -4.57 16.43 15.26
N ALA A 980 -3.87 15.30 15.43
CA ALA A 980 -2.43 15.30 15.72
C ALA A 980 -1.62 15.98 14.60
N ASN A 981 -1.96 15.72 13.32
CA ASN A 981 -1.32 16.36 12.17
C ASN A 981 -1.52 17.89 12.14
N ILE A 982 -2.62 18.39 12.70
CA ILE A 982 -2.94 19.82 12.75
C ILE A 982 -2.27 20.49 13.96
N THR A 983 -2.39 19.89 15.16
CA THR A 983 -2.01 20.55 16.41
C THR A 983 -0.54 20.40 16.75
N LEU A 984 0.10 19.27 16.44
CA LEU A 984 1.48 19.01 16.87
C LEU A 984 2.52 19.94 16.23
N PRO A 985 2.45 20.31 14.94
CA PRO A 985 3.38 21.28 14.37
C PRO A 985 3.26 22.64 15.05
N VAL A 986 2.04 23.06 15.37
CA VAL A 986 1.76 24.31 16.08
C VAL A 986 2.33 24.26 17.50
N ILE A 987 2.12 23.16 18.21
CA ILE A 987 2.64 22.97 19.59
C ILE A 987 4.17 22.93 19.61
N ALA A 988 4.81 22.30 18.63
CA ALA A 988 6.27 22.27 18.51
C ALA A 988 6.85 23.68 18.48
N GLN A 989 6.26 24.55 17.67
CA GLN A 989 6.72 25.92 17.45
C GLN A 989 6.39 26.84 18.61
N MET A 990 5.21 26.66 19.20
CA MET A 990 4.87 27.32 20.46
C MET A 990 5.89 26.96 21.55
N SER A 991 6.35 25.71 21.62
CA SER A 991 7.36 25.30 22.61
C SER A 991 8.68 26.04 22.39
N ILE A 992 9.14 26.20 21.14
CA ILE A 992 10.35 26.98 20.81
C ILE A 992 10.17 28.45 21.22
N ALA A 993 9.07 29.09 20.82
CA ALA A 993 8.82 30.50 21.11
C ALA A 993 8.69 30.81 22.61
N MET A 994 8.28 29.81 23.39
CA MET A 994 8.14 29.88 24.84
C MET A 994 9.40 29.47 25.60
N GLU A 995 10.45 29.01 24.91
CA GLU A 995 11.65 28.40 25.51
C GLU A 995 11.31 27.21 26.42
N LEU A 996 10.28 26.44 26.05
CA LEU A 996 9.90 25.18 26.69
C LEU A 996 10.43 24.01 25.87
N HIS A 997 10.90 22.96 26.55
CA HIS A 997 11.35 21.76 25.86
C HIS A 997 10.20 21.19 24.99
N PRO A 998 10.36 20.99 23.66
CA PRO A 998 9.24 20.62 22.78
C PRO A 998 8.50 19.34 23.19
N ILE A 999 9.24 18.34 23.66
CA ILE A 999 8.69 17.08 24.21
C ILE A 999 7.71 17.35 25.38
N TYR A 1000 7.91 18.41 26.18
CA TYR A 1000 7.08 18.76 27.34
C TYR A 1000 5.60 18.94 26.97
N LEU A 1001 5.31 19.50 25.79
CA LEU A 1001 3.94 19.77 25.34
C LEU A 1001 3.48 18.80 24.25
N MET A 1002 4.37 18.40 23.35
CA MET A 1002 4.00 17.58 22.21
C MET A 1002 3.57 16.15 22.59
N ILE A 1003 4.27 15.48 23.51
CA ILE A 1003 3.92 14.10 23.90
C ILE A 1003 2.56 14.06 24.64
N PRO A 1004 2.28 14.90 25.65
CA PRO A 1004 0.96 14.95 26.28
C PRO A 1004 -0.16 15.24 25.31
N ALA A 1005 0.04 16.20 24.39
CA ALA A 1005 -0.93 16.47 23.33
C ALA A 1005 -1.16 15.24 22.43
N THR A 1006 -0.11 14.47 22.16
CA THR A 1006 -0.21 13.23 21.37
C THR A 1006 -1.06 12.16 22.06
N TYR A 1007 -0.89 11.96 23.38
CA TYR A 1007 -1.74 11.05 24.13
C TYR A 1007 -3.18 11.55 24.20
N MET A 1008 -3.38 12.86 24.40
CA MET A 1008 -4.72 13.46 24.37
C MET A 1008 -5.40 13.30 23.01
N CYS A 1009 -4.68 13.35 21.89
CA CYS A 1009 -5.23 13.02 20.56
C CYS A 1009 -5.77 11.58 20.51
N SER A 1010 -5.28 10.67 21.35
CA SER A 1010 -5.74 9.28 21.39
C SER A 1010 -6.96 9.09 22.30
N PHE A 1011 -7.15 9.95 23.31
CA PHE A 1011 -8.12 9.79 24.39
C PHE A 1011 -9.53 10.31 24.04
N SER A 1012 -10.18 9.66 23.09
CA SER A 1012 -11.60 9.85 22.75
C SER A 1012 -12.46 8.70 23.28
N PHE A 1013 -13.44 9.03 24.13
CA PHE A 1013 -14.24 8.05 24.89
C PHE A 1013 -15.76 8.31 24.85
N ARG A 1014 -16.20 9.50 24.43
CA ARG A 1014 -17.59 9.95 24.58
C ARG A 1014 -18.43 9.68 23.34
N LEU A 1015 -17.85 9.82 22.14
CA LEU A 1015 -18.60 9.68 20.89
C LEU A 1015 -18.23 8.41 20.12
N PRO A 1016 -19.19 7.78 19.39
CA PRO A 1016 -18.90 6.64 18.53
C PRO A 1016 -17.95 7.03 17.39
N VAL A 1017 -18.13 8.23 16.85
CA VAL A 1017 -17.33 8.76 15.74
C VAL A 1017 -15.90 9.04 16.16
N GLY A 1018 -15.67 9.38 17.44
CA GLY A 1018 -14.36 9.79 17.90
C GLY A 1018 -13.28 8.70 17.85
N THR A 1019 -13.62 7.41 17.98
CA THR A 1019 -12.66 6.34 17.67
C THR A 1019 -13.36 5.11 17.06
N PRO A 1020 -12.71 4.37 16.14
CA PRO A 1020 -13.28 3.14 15.60
C PRO A 1020 -13.61 2.07 16.66
N PRO A 1021 -12.82 1.87 17.73
CA PRO A 1021 -13.22 1.08 18.89
C PRO A 1021 -14.60 1.43 19.44
N ASN A 1022 -14.87 2.73 19.68
CA ASN A 1022 -16.15 3.21 20.19
C ASN A 1022 -17.29 2.92 19.19
N ALA A 1023 -17.06 3.14 17.89
CA ALA A 1023 -18.04 2.81 16.84
C ALA A 1023 -18.37 1.30 16.81
N LEU A 1024 -17.34 0.44 16.83
CA LEU A 1024 -17.51 -1.01 16.77
C LEU A 1024 -18.36 -1.54 17.91
N VAL A 1025 -18.08 -1.11 19.14
CA VAL A 1025 -18.84 -1.58 20.31
C VAL A 1025 -20.25 -0.99 20.37
N THR A 1026 -20.44 0.21 19.83
CA THR A 1026 -21.76 0.84 19.71
C THR A 1026 -22.65 0.08 18.73
N VAL A 1027 -22.10 -0.29 17.57
CA VAL A 1027 -22.79 -1.08 16.54
C VAL A 1027 -23.06 -2.49 17.04
N ALA A 1028 -22.05 -3.15 17.61
CA ALA A 1028 -22.16 -4.54 18.03
C ALA A 1028 -23.10 -4.69 19.24
N GLY A 1029 -23.08 -3.77 20.19
CA GLY A 1029 -23.92 -3.79 21.39
C GLY A 1029 -25.23 -3.01 21.29
N HIS A 1030 -25.55 -2.41 20.13
CA HIS A 1030 -26.69 -1.50 19.97
C HIS A 1030 -26.78 -0.41 21.07
N ILE A 1031 -25.63 0.15 21.47
CA ILE A 1031 -25.54 1.11 22.58
C ILE A 1031 -26.05 2.47 22.10
N PRO A 1032 -27.03 3.10 22.79
CA PRO A 1032 -27.43 4.47 22.44
C PRO A 1032 -26.30 5.47 22.67
N THR A 1033 -26.07 6.39 21.74
CA THR A 1033 -25.01 7.42 21.81
C THR A 1033 -25.04 8.20 23.13
N LYS A 1034 -26.23 8.52 23.65
CA LYS A 1034 -26.39 9.21 24.95
C LYS A 1034 -25.71 8.45 26.10
N TRP A 1035 -25.80 7.13 26.11
CA TRP A 1035 -25.24 6.31 27.18
C TRP A 1035 -23.72 6.20 27.05
N LEU A 1036 -23.20 6.16 25.83
CA LEU A 1036 -21.76 6.21 25.56
C LEU A 1036 -21.16 7.56 26.00
N ILE A 1037 -21.81 8.68 25.70
CA ILE A 1037 -21.35 10.02 26.12
C ILE A 1037 -21.20 10.08 27.64
N LEU A 1038 -22.25 9.69 28.37
CA LEU A 1038 -22.25 9.67 29.83
C LEU A 1038 -21.16 8.73 30.38
N ALA A 1039 -20.96 7.58 29.74
CA ALA A 1039 -19.94 6.62 30.12
C ALA A 1039 -18.51 7.11 29.86
N GLY A 1040 -18.29 7.93 28.82
CA GLY A 1040 -16.97 8.42 28.42
C GLY A 1040 -16.48 9.63 29.22
N CYS A 1041 -17.36 10.39 29.87
CA CYS A 1041 -16.99 11.62 30.58
C CYS A 1041 -15.94 11.39 31.69
N ILE A 1042 -16.11 10.34 32.50
CA ILE A 1042 -15.20 10.02 33.60
C ILE A 1042 -13.83 9.53 33.08
N PRO A 1043 -13.77 8.59 32.11
CA PRO A 1043 -12.54 8.25 31.37
C PRO A 1043 -11.75 9.45 30.87
N SER A 1044 -12.39 10.37 30.15
CA SER A 1044 -11.70 11.57 29.65
C SER A 1044 -11.13 12.44 30.78
N LEU A 1045 -11.81 12.51 31.93
CA LEU A 1045 -11.39 13.35 33.04
C LEU A 1045 -10.18 12.77 33.79
N TYR A 1046 -10.22 11.48 34.16
CA TYR A 1046 -9.06 10.90 34.84
C TYR A 1046 -7.85 10.74 33.92
N SER A 1047 -8.06 10.46 32.63
CA SER A 1047 -6.94 10.34 31.69
C SER A 1047 -6.22 11.69 31.52
N LEU A 1048 -6.98 12.78 31.48
CA LEU A 1048 -6.44 14.14 31.49
C LEU A 1048 -5.64 14.42 32.78
N LEU A 1049 -6.20 14.11 33.96
CA LEU A 1049 -5.51 14.31 35.24
C LEU A 1049 -4.23 13.49 35.36
N ILE A 1050 -4.28 12.21 34.97
CA ILE A 1050 -3.10 11.33 34.94
C ILE A 1050 -2.04 11.92 34.01
N GLN A 1051 -2.43 12.43 32.85
CA GLN A 1051 -1.48 13.04 31.91
C GLN A 1051 -0.79 14.28 32.51
N ILE A 1052 -1.56 15.15 33.16
CA ILE A 1052 -1.05 16.39 33.77
C ILE A 1052 -0.13 16.11 34.96
N ILE A 1053 -0.33 15.02 35.69
CA ILE A 1053 0.48 14.67 36.87
C ILE A 1053 1.71 13.84 36.46
N LEU A 1054 1.50 12.78 35.67
CA LEU A 1054 2.52 11.80 35.40
C LEU A 1054 3.56 12.32 34.41
N PHE A 1055 3.18 13.15 33.45
CA PHE A 1055 4.14 13.60 32.45
C PHE A 1055 5.18 14.60 32.99
N PRO A 1056 4.80 15.63 33.77
CA PRO A 1056 5.77 16.50 34.43
C PRO A 1056 6.59 15.82 35.54
N THR A 1057 6.28 14.58 35.91
CA THR A 1057 7.05 13.81 36.92
C THR A 1057 7.87 12.71 36.27
N TRP A 1058 7.23 11.69 35.72
CA TRP A 1058 7.87 10.56 35.04
C TRP A 1058 8.47 10.93 33.68
N GLY A 1059 7.75 11.73 32.88
CA GLY A 1059 8.25 12.18 31.57
C GLY A 1059 9.52 13.01 31.69
N VAL A 1060 9.64 13.83 32.75
CA VAL A 1060 10.85 14.59 33.06
C VAL A 1060 12.03 13.69 33.38
N TYR A 1061 11.79 12.62 34.15
CA TYR A 1061 12.82 11.64 34.48
C TYR A 1061 13.32 10.87 33.25
N VAL A 1062 12.45 10.52 32.31
CA VAL A 1062 12.81 9.71 31.13
C VAL A 1062 13.52 10.53 30.05
N TYR A 1063 13.04 11.75 29.79
CA TYR A 1063 13.50 12.56 28.64
C TYR A 1063 14.41 13.73 29.01
N ASP A 1064 14.71 13.94 30.29
CA ASP A 1064 15.51 15.07 30.81
C ASP A 1064 15.07 16.46 30.28
N ILE A 1065 13.76 16.72 30.34
CA ILE A 1065 13.12 17.92 29.75
C ILE A 1065 13.08 19.12 30.70
N SER A 1066 13.95 19.14 31.73
CA SER A 1066 14.00 20.21 32.73
C SER A 1066 14.55 21.52 32.18
N PHE A 1067 15.32 21.45 31.09
CA PHE A 1067 15.99 22.59 30.47
C PHE A 1067 15.61 22.71 29.00
N PHE A 1068 15.68 23.94 28.48
CA PHE A 1068 15.51 24.18 27.04
C PHE A 1068 16.76 23.71 26.30
N PRO A 1069 16.65 22.75 25.37
CA PRO A 1069 17.81 22.11 24.77
C PRO A 1069 18.45 22.98 23.68
N ASP A 1070 19.78 22.87 23.53
CA ASP A 1070 20.53 23.69 22.56
C ASP A 1070 20.15 23.39 21.11
N TRP A 1071 19.84 22.13 20.77
CA TRP A 1071 19.35 21.77 19.43
C TRP A 1071 18.02 22.44 19.05
N ALA A 1072 17.20 22.84 20.05
CA ALA A 1072 15.97 23.61 19.80
C ALA A 1072 16.27 25.11 19.62
N LYS A 1073 17.39 25.61 20.17
CA LYS A 1073 17.89 26.97 19.89
C LYS A 1073 18.51 27.06 18.50
N ASP A 1074 19.21 26.02 18.05
CA ASP A 1074 19.81 25.99 16.71
C ASP A 1074 18.74 25.99 15.61
N ALA A 1075 17.62 25.30 15.83
CA ALA A 1075 16.42 25.39 14.99
C ALA A 1075 15.79 26.81 14.94
N GLN A 1076 16.18 27.71 15.85
CA GLN A 1076 15.79 29.12 15.88
C GLN A 1076 16.84 30.03 15.17
N LEU A 1077 18.07 29.53 14.98
CA LEU A 1077 19.24 30.29 14.47
C LEU A 1077 19.64 29.94 13.02
N GLU A 1078 19.38 28.73 12.52
CA GLU A 1078 19.61 28.37 11.10
C GLU A 1078 18.75 29.17 10.11
N ASP A 1079 17.74 29.90 10.60
CA ASP A 1079 16.79 30.72 9.83
C ASP A 1079 17.03 32.25 9.96
N ASN A 1080 18.15 32.69 10.54
CA ASN A 1080 18.65 34.09 10.46
C ASN A 1080 19.79 34.19 9.45
#